data_AF-A0A9X2FLG9-F1
#
_entry.id   AF-A0A9X2FLG9-F1
#
_cell.length_a   1.000
_cell.length_b   1.000
_cell.length_c   1.000
_cell.angle_alpha   90.00
_cell.angle_beta   90.00
_cell.angle_gamma   90.00
#
_symmetry.space_group_name_H-M   'P 1'
#
loop_
_entity.id
_entity.type
_entity.pdbx_description
1 polymer ?
#
loop_
_entity_poly.entity_id
_entity_poly.type
_entity_poly.pdbx_seq_one_letter_code
_entity_poly.pdbx_strand_id
1 'polypeptide(L)'
;TSADATSTATSTSAVASTSANDLVSAKAVVLSAENDSGLVEVTKGNFLDYFTLNGSATYDSTTGIVTLTTASGNEVGNFTLDSKINMNQSFTLTGYVNLGSNVYGADGISFAFHSGNTDDLGVFGGNLGIGGLENVVGFKLDTWHNGYKSPSSTGDETNQYGWEADPTTSTGKYGAFVNTTEKIITGDDGNSYTRWWGTVDTNSVQALSNDNLNGEMHKFVISYDGTSKQLTISYTETDGTILTWSETVSTASEAMAMVVSASTGGANNLQQFQIESFDYYEAATVNVKYVDEAGNELTTGSVSYPDGSYQGKTYETTPKSITGYTLEKVVGTDSTNYTDSGTLTNGLTGTLSSWGNNGTVIYVYVLNTEKAKVTYIDDTTDKTLSTKNLSGDYGTTDSYRTTDTIKDYENQGYSLVSDDYPSTGVVYDEDGTVKSYEVHLTHKTSESTESKEVNETIHYVYSDGSQAAADYTATPVKFTRTVTTDSVTGDKTYGDWTAEDGTSFTTVTSPTILGYTADQLEVGEITGITADTADIEKTVVYTANTEKAKVTYIDDTTDKTLSTKNLSGDYGTTDSYRTTDTIKDYENQGYSLVSDDYPSTGVVYDEDGTVKSYEVHLTHKTSESTESKEVNETIHYVYSDGSQAAADYTATPVKFTRTVTTDSVTGNKTYGDWTAENGTSFAAVTSPTISGYTADQLEVGEITGITADTADVEKTVVYTKDVTPTTPTSDSSTNTPTTPTSDSSTTNNNNEVTQLDSATTASKPSESSASTKATLPQTGDAQNNRETVLGVILVALASIGGLFGIGKKRKKGIK
;
A
#
# COMPACT_ATOMS: atom_id res chain seq x y z
N THR A 1 -50.18 54.43 -87.25
CA THR A 1 -48.88 53.78 -87.00
C THR A 1 -49.13 52.29 -86.86
N SER A 2 -48.17 51.46 -87.28
CA SER A 2 -48.36 50.02 -87.49
C SER A 2 -48.34 49.19 -86.21
N ALA A 3 -49.02 48.05 -86.24
CA ALA A 3 -48.78 46.95 -85.32
C ALA A 3 -47.58 46.12 -85.79
N ASP A 4 -47.05 45.30 -84.89
CA ASP A 4 -46.29 44.09 -85.21
C ASP A 4 -46.79 42.96 -84.31
N ALA A 5 -46.73 41.71 -84.77
CA ALA A 5 -47.36 40.57 -84.11
C ALA A 5 -46.52 39.29 -84.29
N THR A 6 -45.79 38.92 -83.23
CA THR A 6 -44.99 37.69 -83.18
C THR A 6 -45.89 36.45 -83.22
N SER A 7 -45.78 35.65 -84.28
CA SER A 7 -46.35 34.30 -84.31
C SER A 7 -45.34 33.27 -83.80
N THR A 8 -45.77 32.42 -82.87
CA THR A 8 -45.04 31.21 -82.46
C THR A 8 -45.29 30.10 -83.48
N ALA A 9 -44.21 29.55 -84.05
CA ALA A 9 -44.29 28.42 -84.97
C ALA A 9 -44.37 27.10 -84.18
N THR A 10 -45.53 26.43 -84.21
CA THR A 10 -45.71 25.11 -83.59
C THR A 10 -45.15 24.02 -84.51
N SER A 11 -43.97 23.48 -84.18
CA SER A 11 -43.38 22.35 -84.90
C SER A 11 -44.03 21.03 -84.46
N THR A 12 -45.25 20.75 -84.93
CA THR A 12 -45.85 19.42 -84.82
C THR A 12 -45.17 18.47 -85.82
N SER A 13 -44.18 17.72 -85.36
CA SER A 13 -43.58 16.61 -86.12
C SER A 13 -44.61 15.53 -86.34
N ALA A 14 -45.28 15.56 -87.50
CA ALA A 14 -46.19 14.49 -87.90
C ALA A 14 -45.35 13.23 -88.21
N VAL A 15 -45.45 12.21 -87.36
CA VAL A 15 -44.89 10.89 -87.63
C VAL A 15 -45.61 10.33 -88.86
N ALA A 16 -44.91 10.25 -89.98
CA ALA A 16 -45.40 9.53 -91.14
C ALA A 16 -45.38 8.04 -90.81
N SER A 17 -46.50 7.35 -91.04
CA SER A 17 -46.61 5.90 -90.81
C SER A 17 -45.83 5.15 -91.91
N THR A 18 -44.53 4.98 -91.72
CA THR A 18 -43.73 4.00 -92.47
C THR A 18 -44.29 2.61 -92.18
N SER A 19 -44.59 1.85 -93.23
CA SER A 19 -45.01 0.46 -93.08
C SER A 19 -43.79 -0.42 -92.77
N ALA A 20 -44.01 -1.63 -92.22
CA ALA A 20 -42.93 -2.60 -92.08
C ALA A 20 -42.24 -2.93 -93.42
N ASN A 21 -42.94 -2.78 -94.55
CA ASN A 21 -42.35 -2.96 -95.88
C ASN A 21 -41.40 -1.81 -96.28
N ASP A 22 -41.56 -0.60 -95.73
CA ASP A 22 -40.65 0.52 -95.98
C ASP A 22 -39.36 0.35 -95.16
N LEU A 23 -39.46 -0.13 -93.90
CA LEU A 23 -38.32 -0.46 -93.05
C LEU A 23 -37.46 -1.59 -93.65
N VAL A 24 -38.10 -2.60 -94.24
CA VAL A 24 -37.43 -3.72 -94.95
C VAL A 24 -36.63 -3.28 -96.20
N SER A 25 -36.83 -2.05 -96.69
CA SER A 25 -36.08 -1.51 -97.84
C SER A 25 -34.71 -0.92 -97.47
N ALA A 26 -34.44 -0.69 -96.18
CA ALA A 26 -33.23 -0.03 -95.70
C ALA A 26 -32.04 -0.99 -95.51
N LYS A 27 -31.58 -1.69 -96.57
CA LYS A 27 -30.28 -2.38 -96.52
C LYS A 27 -29.17 -1.34 -96.33
N ALA A 28 -28.19 -1.66 -95.46
CA ALA A 28 -27.18 -0.71 -94.98
C ALA A 28 -26.47 0.04 -96.12
N VAL A 29 -26.72 1.36 -96.20
CA VAL A 29 -26.15 2.22 -97.24
C VAL A 29 -24.72 2.58 -96.86
N VAL A 30 -23.75 2.04 -97.61
CA VAL A 30 -22.31 2.26 -97.39
C VAL A 30 -21.96 3.75 -97.43
N LEU A 31 -21.61 4.32 -96.28
CA LEU A 31 -21.18 5.71 -96.16
C LEU A 31 -19.68 5.84 -96.39
N SER A 32 -19.33 6.24 -97.62
CA SER A 32 -17.99 6.58 -98.11
C SER A 32 -16.92 5.49 -98.01
N ALA A 33 -16.36 5.11 -99.17
CA ALA A 33 -15.31 4.10 -99.24
C ALA A 33 -13.91 4.69 -98.93
N GLU A 34 -13.45 4.53 -97.69
CA GLU A 34 -12.03 4.28 -97.40
C GLU A 34 -11.88 3.11 -96.41
N ASN A 35 -11.02 2.16 -96.77
CA ASN A 35 -10.61 0.93 -96.06
C ASN A 35 -11.57 -0.29 -96.11
N ASP A 36 -10.96 -1.49 -96.18
CA ASP A 36 -11.64 -2.77 -96.36
C ASP A 36 -12.53 -3.14 -95.17
N SER A 37 -13.78 -3.51 -95.46
CA SER A 37 -14.87 -3.55 -94.50
C SER A 37 -15.00 -4.87 -93.74
N GLY A 38 -15.00 -4.81 -92.40
CA GLY A 38 -15.50 -5.86 -91.52
C GLY A 38 -17.04 -5.97 -91.52
N LEU A 39 -17.67 -6.03 -92.70
CA LEU A 39 -19.12 -6.23 -92.86
C LEU A 39 -19.47 -7.71 -92.76
N VAL A 40 -20.40 -8.04 -91.88
CA VAL A 40 -20.91 -9.40 -91.65
C VAL A 40 -22.41 -9.46 -91.98
N GLU A 41 -22.79 -10.50 -92.72
CA GLU A 41 -24.18 -10.88 -93.01
C GLU A 41 -24.44 -12.24 -92.33
N VAL A 42 -25.01 -12.23 -91.12
CA VAL A 42 -25.40 -13.45 -90.40
C VAL A 42 -26.77 -13.91 -90.89
N THR A 43 -26.88 -15.19 -91.15
CA THR A 43 -28.10 -15.90 -91.55
C THR A 43 -28.23 -17.15 -90.69
N LYS A 44 -29.32 -17.92 -90.85
CA LYS A 44 -29.43 -19.22 -90.19
C LYS A 44 -28.40 -20.28 -90.62
N GLY A 45 -27.65 -20.04 -91.70
CA GLY A 45 -26.62 -20.96 -92.19
C GLY A 45 -25.28 -20.84 -91.46
N ASN A 46 -25.01 -19.67 -90.85
CA ASN A 46 -23.73 -19.28 -90.26
C ASN A 46 -23.91 -18.64 -88.86
N PHE A 47 -25.05 -18.82 -88.20
CA PHE A 47 -25.34 -18.20 -86.90
C PHE A 47 -24.30 -18.56 -85.83
N LEU A 48 -23.94 -19.84 -85.71
CA LEU A 48 -22.95 -20.33 -84.75
C LEU A 48 -21.48 -20.05 -85.15
N ASP A 49 -21.25 -19.31 -86.25
CA ASP A 49 -19.93 -18.79 -86.61
C ASP A 49 -19.68 -17.38 -86.00
N TYR A 50 -20.72 -16.75 -85.42
CA TYR A 50 -20.68 -15.39 -84.84
C TYR A 50 -21.41 -15.24 -83.49
N PHE A 51 -22.15 -16.25 -83.04
CA PHE A 51 -22.92 -16.22 -81.81
C PHE A 51 -22.68 -17.45 -80.93
N THR A 52 -22.13 -17.23 -79.74
CA THR A 52 -22.06 -18.22 -78.65
C THR A 52 -23.41 -18.37 -77.94
N LEU A 53 -23.83 -19.61 -77.66
CA LEU A 53 -25.02 -19.95 -76.86
C LEU A 53 -24.63 -20.24 -75.41
N ASN A 54 -25.38 -19.71 -74.43
CA ASN A 54 -25.15 -19.97 -73.01
C ASN A 54 -26.43 -20.42 -72.28
N GLY A 55 -26.26 -21.16 -71.18
CA GLY A 55 -27.35 -21.63 -70.34
C GLY A 55 -28.21 -22.71 -71.02
N SER A 56 -29.54 -22.55 -70.99
CA SER A 56 -30.51 -23.42 -71.67
C SER A 56 -30.65 -23.14 -73.18
N ALA A 57 -29.92 -22.16 -73.73
CA ALA A 57 -30.06 -21.77 -75.13
C ALA A 57 -29.64 -22.90 -76.09
N THR A 58 -30.51 -23.22 -77.05
CA THR A 58 -30.28 -24.25 -78.09
C THR A 58 -30.69 -23.74 -79.46
N TYR A 59 -30.05 -24.24 -80.51
CA TYR A 59 -30.23 -23.72 -81.88
C TYR A 59 -30.56 -24.81 -82.91
N ASP A 60 -31.53 -24.54 -83.78
CA ASP A 60 -31.78 -25.32 -85.00
C ASP A 60 -31.45 -24.50 -86.25
N SER A 61 -30.35 -24.84 -86.92
CA SER A 61 -29.92 -24.25 -88.20
C SER A 61 -30.90 -24.51 -89.36
N THR A 62 -31.82 -25.48 -89.23
CA THR A 62 -32.81 -25.79 -90.27
C THR A 62 -33.88 -24.70 -90.34
N THR A 63 -34.40 -24.28 -89.19
CA THR A 63 -35.42 -23.23 -89.07
C THR A 63 -34.81 -21.84 -88.86
N GLY A 64 -33.65 -21.75 -88.19
CA GLY A 64 -33.05 -20.52 -87.71
C GLY A 64 -33.50 -20.13 -86.29
N ILE A 65 -34.12 -21.05 -85.55
CA ILE A 65 -34.67 -20.78 -84.21
C ILE A 65 -33.62 -21.04 -83.13
N VAL A 66 -33.32 -20.00 -82.34
CA VAL A 66 -32.77 -20.13 -81.00
C VAL A 66 -33.94 -20.31 -80.02
N THR A 67 -33.97 -21.43 -79.30
CA THR A 67 -34.82 -21.59 -78.12
C THR A 67 -34.01 -21.19 -76.90
N LEU A 68 -34.38 -20.06 -76.28
CA LEU A 68 -33.68 -19.51 -75.10
C LEU A 68 -34.07 -20.30 -73.85
N THR A 69 -35.37 -20.45 -73.61
CA THR A 69 -35.94 -21.31 -72.56
C THR A 69 -37.09 -22.12 -73.10
N THR A 70 -37.30 -23.29 -72.52
CA THR A 70 -38.47 -24.13 -72.71
C THR A 70 -39.61 -23.68 -71.78
N ALA A 71 -40.80 -24.26 -71.91
CA ALA A 71 -41.90 -24.05 -70.96
C ALA A 71 -41.67 -24.80 -69.62
N SER A 72 -40.47 -24.69 -69.05
CA SER A 72 -40.03 -25.21 -67.76
C SER A 72 -39.66 -24.05 -66.84
N GLY A 73 -39.72 -24.26 -65.52
CA GLY A 73 -39.33 -23.24 -64.54
C GLY A 73 -37.85 -23.28 -64.16
N ASN A 74 -37.29 -22.12 -63.78
CA ASN A 74 -35.88 -21.92 -63.41
C ASN A 74 -34.88 -22.20 -64.56
N GLU A 75 -35.26 -21.89 -65.80
CA GLU A 75 -34.35 -21.92 -66.95
C GLU A 75 -33.82 -20.51 -67.25
N VAL A 76 -32.59 -20.45 -67.74
CA VAL A 76 -31.88 -19.22 -68.10
C VAL A 76 -31.11 -19.51 -69.37
N GLY A 77 -31.40 -18.81 -70.46
CA GLY A 77 -30.72 -19.00 -71.73
C GLY A 77 -30.51 -17.69 -72.45
N ASN A 78 -29.33 -17.55 -73.05
CA ASN A 78 -28.95 -16.37 -73.81
C ASN A 78 -28.05 -16.74 -74.99
N PHE A 79 -27.84 -15.79 -75.88
CA PHE A 79 -26.75 -15.84 -76.85
C PHE A 79 -26.05 -14.48 -76.95
N THR A 80 -24.73 -14.53 -77.07
CA THR A 80 -23.81 -13.39 -77.13
C THR A 80 -23.20 -13.30 -78.53
N LEU A 81 -23.09 -12.10 -79.09
CA LEU A 81 -22.33 -11.86 -80.32
C LEU A 81 -20.83 -11.93 -79.98
N ASP A 82 -20.07 -12.77 -80.70
CA ASP A 82 -18.68 -13.08 -80.34
C ASP A 82 -17.74 -11.86 -80.53
N SER A 83 -18.14 -10.91 -81.39
CA SER A 83 -17.51 -9.61 -81.61
C SER A 83 -18.40 -8.43 -81.20
N LYS A 84 -17.81 -7.23 -81.10
CA LYS A 84 -18.58 -5.99 -80.88
C LYS A 84 -19.02 -5.38 -82.21
N ILE A 85 -20.22 -4.80 -82.24
CA ILE A 85 -20.77 -4.03 -83.34
C ILE A 85 -20.12 -2.64 -83.38
N ASN A 86 -19.70 -2.20 -84.56
CA ASN A 86 -19.19 -0.86 -84.82
C ASN A 86 -20.34 0.16 -84.90
N MET A 87 -20.54 0.93 -83.84
CA MET A 87 -21.63 1.91 -83.69
C MET A 87 -21.41 3.18 -84.51
N ASN A 88 -20.33 3.27 -85.31
CA ASN A 88 -20.17 4.28 -86.35
C ASN A 88 -20.68 3.83 -87.73
N GLN A 89 -21.20 2.60 -87.84
CA GLN A 89 -21.91 2.10 -89.01
C GLN A 89 -23.35 1.71 -88.65
N SER A 90 -24.20 1.59 -89.67
CA SER A 90 -25.59 1.14 -89.52
C SER A 90 -25.67 -0.38 -89.48
N PHE A 91 -26.63 -0.92 -88.71
CA PHE A 91 -26.91 -2.36 -88.64
C PHE A 91 -28.41 -2.65 -88.65
N THR A 92 -28.81 -3.86 -89.08
CA THR A 92 -30.19 -4.33 -89.06
C THR A 92 -30.28 -5.81 -88.70
N LEU A 93 -30.93 -6.11 -87.57
CA LEU A 93 -31.36 -7.46 -87.16
C LEU A 93 -32.82 -7.66 -87.56
N THR A 94 -33.08 -8.60 -88.45
CA THR A 94 -34.43 -9.00 -88.85
C THR A 94 -34.69 -10.41 -88.34
N GLY A 95 -35.83 -10.62 -87.68
CA GLY A 95 -36.21 -11.94 -87.19
C GLY A 95 -37.64 -12.00 -86.67
N TYR A 96 -37.88 -12.99 -85.81
CA TYR A 96 -39.16 -13.22 -85.15
C TYR A 96 -38.94 -13.58 -83.68
N VAL A 97 -39.93 -13.28 -82.85
CA VAL A 97 -39.94 -13.58 -81.41
C VAL A 97 -41.18 -14.40 -81.06
N ASN A 98 -40.98 -15.45 -80.26
CA ASN A 98 -42.05 -16.18 -79.59
C ASN A 98 -41.95 -15.91 -78.09
N LEU A 99 -42.95 -15.23 -77.53
CA LEU A 99 -43.07 -14.94 -76.08
C LEU A 99 -43.74 -16.10 -75.31
N GLY A 100 -44.04 -17.22 -75.98
CA GLY A 100 -44.68 -18.40 -75.43
C GLY A 100 -46.21 -18.36 -75.49
N SER A 101 -46.85 -19.34 -74.87
CA SER A 101 -48.31 -19.57 -74.94
C SER A 101 -49.03 -19.46 -73.59
N ASN A 102 -48.33 -19.02 -72.54
CA ASN A 102 -48.88 -18.85 -71.19
C ASN A 102 -49.03 -17.35 -70.89
N VAL A 103 -50.28 -16.87 -70.79
CA VAL A 103 -50.58 -15.46 -70.43
C VAL A 103 -50.15 -15.08 -69.02
N TYR A 104 -49.84 -16.05 -68.15
CA TYR A 104 -49.21 -15.85 -66.84
C TYR A 104 -47.76 -16.35 -66.79
N GLY A 105 -47.15 -16.53 -67.96
CA GLY A 105 -45.75 -16.93 -68.09
C GLY A 105 -44.79 -15.75 -68.00
N ALA A 106 -43.54 -16.09 -67.68
CA ALA A 106 -42.47 -15.18 -67.33
C ALA A 106 -41.15 -15.73 -67.91
N ASP A 107 -40.08 -14.94 -68.02
CA ASP A 107 -39.96 -13.54 -67.60
C ASP A 107 -40.12 -12.55 -68.78
N GLY A 108 -39.74 -12.95 -70.00
CA GLY A 108 -39.72 -12.14 -71.21
C GLY A 108 -38.46 -12.39 -72.04
N ILE A 109 -38.30 -11.62 -73.13
CA ILE A 109 -37.06 -11.61 -73.94
C ILE A 109 -36.46 -10.21 -73.97
N SER A 110 -35.14 -10.12 -73.73
CA SER A 110 -34.36 -8.88 -73.85
C SER A 110 -33.33 -8.93 -74.98
N PHE A 111 -32.97 -7.74 -75.46
CA PHE A 111 -31.89 -7.48 -76.41
C PHE A 111 -31.08 -6.31 -75.83
N ALA A 112 -29.81 -6.53 -75.47
CA ALA A 112 -28.96 -5.53 -74.82
C ALA A 112 -27.71 -5.24 -75.65
N PHE A 113 -27.43 -3.96 -75.89
CA PHE A 113 -26.19 -3.47 -76.49
C PHE A 113 -25.38 -2.75 -75.41
N HIS A 114 -24.15 -3.21 -75.12
CA HIS A 114 -23.37 -2.79 -73.95
C HIS A 114 -21.89 -2.55 -74.26
N SER A 115 -21.23 -1.76 -73.42
CA SER A 115 -19.81 -1.39 -73.59
C SER A 115 -18.81 -2.40 -73.00
N GLY A 116 -19.27 -3.28 -72.10
CA GLY A 116 -18.50 -4.38 -71.50
C GLY A 116 -17.99 -5.43 -72.51
N ASN A 117 -17.40 -6.52 -72.02
CA ASN A 117 -16.84 -7.61 -72.83
C ASN A 117 -17.88 -8.31 -73.70
N THR A 118 -17.46 -8.98 -74.78
CA THR A 118 -18.38 -9.79 -75.60
C THR A 118 -18.94 -11.03 -74.88
N ASP A 119 -18.29 -11.46 -73.79
CA ASP A 119 -18.70 -12.58 -72.94
C ASP A 119 -19.35 -12.16 -71.60
N ASP A 120 -19.63 -10.86 -71.39
CA ASP A 120 -20.36 -10.41 -70.20
C ASP A 120 -21.86 -10.76 -70.30
N LEU A 121 -22.46 -11.24 -69.20
CA LEU A 121 -23.88 -11.59 -69.11
C LEU A 121 -24.58 -10.76 -68.04
N GLY A 122 -25.80 -10.29 -68.33
CA GLY A 122 -26.64 -9.61 -67.36
C GLY A 122 -27.37 -10.57 -66.42
N VAL A 123 -27.76 -10.07 -65.25
CA VAL A 123 -28.53 -10.80 -64.25
C VAL A 123 -29.95 -11.07 -64.74
N PHE A 124 -30.45 -12.27 -64.47
CA PHE A 124 -31.73 -12.77 -64.98
C PHE A 124 -32.90 -12.47 -64.02
N GLY A 125 -34.09 -13.03 -64.30
CA GLY A 125 -35.30 -12.72 -63.54
C GLY A 125 -35.77 -11.29 -63.80
N GLY A 126 -36.05 -10.50 -62.74
CA GLY A 126 -36.54 -9.12 -62.88
C GLY A 126 -35.58 -8.13 -63.58
N ASN A 127 -34.29 -8.48 -63.71
CA ASN A 127 -33.33 -7.73 -64.52
C ASN A 127 -33.31 -8.15 -66.00
N LEU A 128 -33.94 -9.29 -66.33
CA LEU A 128 -34.10 -9.90 -67.66
C LEU A 128 -32.82 -9.95 -68.52
N GLY A 129 -31.65 -10.18 -67.93
CA GLY A 129 -30.37 -10.21 -68.65
C GLY A 129 -29.83 -8.84 -69.05
N ILE A 130 -30.41 -7.74 -68.56
CA ILE A 130 -29.95 -6.35 -68.81
C ILE A 130 -29.19 -5.79 -67.60
N GLY A 131 -29.77 -5.85 -66.40
CA GLY A 131 -29.12 -5.35 -65.18
C GLY A 131 -27.81 -6.11 -64.89
N GLY A 132 -26.73 -5.39 -64.58
CA GLY A 132 -25.39 -5.97 -64.43
C GLY A 132 -24.42 -5.59 -65.56
N LEU A 133 -24.92 -5.44 -66.78
CA LEU A 133 -24.10 -5.08 -67.94
C LEU A 133 -23.75 -3.58 -67.96
N GLU A 134 -22.55 -3.26 -68.45
CA GLU A 134 -21.98 -1.90 -68.38
C GLU A 134 -22.41 -0.98 -69.55
N ASN A 135 -23.01 0.17 -69.19
CA ASN A 135 -23.58 1.19 -70.11
C ASN A 135 -24.47 0.59 -71.21
N VAL A 136 -25.49 -0.17 -70.82
CA VAL A 136 -26.47 -0.75 -71.74
C VAL A 136 -27.36 0.33 -72.35
N VAL A 137 -27.55 0.27 -73.66
CA VAL A 137 -28.82 0.64 -74.31
C VAL A 137 -29.49 -0.66 -74.75
N GLY A 138 -30.63 -0.99 -74.17
CA GLY A 138 -31.27 -2.29 -74.33
C GLY A 138 -32.79 -2.19 -74.39
N PHE A 139 -33.44 -3.28 -74.73
CA PHE A 139 -34.88 -3.35 -74.92
C PHE A 139 -35.42 -4.67 -74.38
N LYS A 140 -36.58 -4.65 -73.72
CA LYS A 140 -37.27 -5.88 -73.31
C LYS A 140 -38.71 -5.94 -73.82
N LEU A 141 -39.10 -7.13 -74.28
CA LEU A 141 -40.48 -7.59 -74.43
C LEU A 141 -40.81 -8.38 -73.16
N ASP A 142 -41.34 -7.67 -72.18
CA ASP A 142 -41.57 -8.17 -70.83
C ASP A 142 -42.97 -8.77 -70.69
N THR A 143 -43.04 -9.98 -70.12
CA THR A 143 -44.31 -10.68 -69.91
C THR A 143 -44.73 -10.80 -68.45
N TRP A 144 -43.95 -10.28 -67.50
CA TRP A 144 -44.16 -10.48 -66.07
C TRP A 144 -43.76 -9.25 -65.23
N HIS A 145 -44.76 -8.51 -64.76
CA HIS A 145 -44.58 -7.30 -63.95
C HIS A 145 -43.93 -7.59 -62.57
N ASN A 146 -42.66 -7.22 -62.43
CA ASN A 146 -41.92 -7.22 -61.17
C ASN A 146 -42.20 -5.95 -60.34
N GLY A 147 -42.30 -6.13 -59.01
CA GLY A 147 -42.11 -5.04 -58.05
C GLY A 147 -40.64 -4.85 -57.70
N TYR A 148 -40.26 -3.64 -57.25
CA TYR A 148 -38.89 -3.31 -56.81
C TYR A 148 -38.36 -4.32 -55.79
N LYS A 149 -37.10 -4.74 -55.97
CA LYS A 149 -36.35 -5.57 -55.01
C LYS A 149 -35.01 -4.91 -54.72
N SER A 150 -34.79 -4.52 -53.47
CA SER A 150 -33.47 -4.10 -53.00
C SER A 150 -32.45 -5.24 -53.11
N PRO A 151 -31.15 -4.94 -53.30
CA PRO A 151 -30.07 -5.90 -53.11
C PRO A 151 -30.10 -6.52 -51.70
N SER A 152 -29.42 -7.66 -51.53
CA SER A 152 -29.25 -8.31 -50.23
C SER A 152 -27.94 -9.09 -50.20
N SER A 153 -27.40 -9.32 -49.00
CA SER A 153 -26.28 -10.24 -48.76
C SER A 153 -26.73 -11.72 -48.70
N THR A 154 -28.01 -12.01 -48.94
CA THR A 154 -28.56 -13.38 -48.92
C THR A 154 -29.56 -13.65 -50.05
N GLY A 155 -29.65 -14.91 -50.49
CA GLY A 155 -30.55 -15.37 -51.56
C GLY A 155 -29.78 -16.02 -52.72
N ASP A 156 -30.46 -16.27 -53.84
CA ASP A 156 -29.81 -16.51 -55.14
C ASP A 156 -29.24 -15.21 -55.73
N GLU A 157 -28.44 -15.33 -56.80
CA GLU A 157 -27.76 -14.21 -57.47
C GLU A 157 -28.72 -13.09 -57.91
N THR A 158 -29.92 -13.43 -58.42
CA THR A 158 -30.91 -12.44 -58.86
C THR A 158 -31.43 -11.62 -57.67
N ASN A 159 -31.67 -12.30 -56.55
CA ASN A 159 -32.16 -11.70 -55.31
C ASN A 159 -31.07 -10.94 -54.53
N GLN A 160 -29.80 -11.31 -54.67
CA GLN A 160 -28.65 -10.57 -54.14
C GLN A 160 -28.32 -9.31 -54.97
N TYR A 161 -28.57 -9.35 -56.29
CA TYR A 161 -28.37 -8.19 -57.16
C TYR A 161 -29.43 -7.11 -56.95
N GLY A 162 -30.72 -7.50 -56.87
CA GLY A 162 -31.87 -6.60 -56.82
C GLY A 162 -32.34 -6.10 -58.19
N TRP A 163 -33.51 -5.48 -58.30
CA TRP A 163 -34.04 -4.91 -59.55
C TRP A 163 -35.04 -3.76 -59.32
N GLU A 164 -35.20 -2.90 -60.33
CA GLU A 164 -36.14 -1.77 -60.35
C GLU A 164 -37.61 -2.23 -60.45
N ALA A 165 -38.58 -1.40 -60.05
CA ALA A 165 -40.00 -1.73 -60.29
C ALA A 165 -40.39 -1.56 -61.76
N ASP A 166 -41.22 -2.47 -62.28
CA ASP A 166 -41.78 -2.35 -63.62
C ASP A 166 -42.90 -1.28 -63.70
N PRO A 167 -43.05 -0.62 -64.86
CA PRO A 167 -44.15 0.31 -65.14
C PRO A 167 -45.48 -0.44 -65.29
N THR A 168 -46.52 0.04 -64.62
CA THR A 168 -47.87 -0.55 -64.70
C THR A 168 -48.52 -0.27 -66.06
N THR A 169 -48.77 -1.32 -66.86
CA THR A 169 -49.55 -1.25 -68.11
C THR A 169 -50.96 -1.85 -67.97
N SER A 170 -51.79 -1.69 -69.00
CA SER A 170 -53.16 -2.22 -69.05
C SER A 170 -53.24 -3.75 -69.08
N THR A 171 -52.20 -4.44 -69.54
CA THR A 171 -52.11 -5.90 -69.63
C THR A 171 -51.14 -6.51 -68.61
N GLY A 172 -50.31 -5.70 -67.94
CA GLY A 172 -49.20 -6.17 -67.11
C GLY A 172 -48.03 -6.75 -67.93
N LYS A 173 -47.96 -6.41 -69.22
CA LYS A 173 -46.93 -6.81 -70.19
C LYS A 173 -46.58 -5.61 -71.07
N TYR A 174 -45.33 -5.49 -71.53
CA TYR A 174 -44.90 -4.30 -72.25
C TYR A 174 -43.62 -4.47 -73.07
N GLY A 175 -43.46 -3.62 -74.09
CA GLY A 175 -42.18 -3.36 -74.74
C GLY A 175 -41.65 -1.99 -74.33
N ALA A 176 -40.37 -1.90 -73.96
CA ALA A 176 -39.70 -0.64 -73.61
C ALA A 176 -38.17 -0.74 -73.74
N PHE A 177 -37.53 0.42 -73.88
CA PHE A 177 -36.08 0.54 -73.67
C PHE A 177 -35.73 0.50 -72.17
N VAL A 178 -34.53 0.01 -71.89
CA VAL A 178 -33.93 -0.11 -70.56
C VAL A 178 -32.46 0.27 -70.68
N ASN A 179 -32.04 1.22 -69.87
CA ASN A 179 -30.65 1.69 -69.82
C ASN A 179 -30.02 1.29 -68.47
N THR A 180 -28.75 0.86 -68.45
CA THR A 180 -28.01 0.67 -67.19
C THR A 180 -27.13 1.87 -66.87
N THR A 181 -27.06 2.22 -65.59
CA THR A 181 -26.16 3.24 -65.04
C THR A 181 -25.58 2.75 -63.73
N GLU A 182 -24.34 3.13 -63.41
CA GLU A 182 -23.78 2.84 -62.09
C GLU A 182 -24.56 3.63 -61.03
N LYS A 183 -25.14 2.90 -60.06
CA LYS A 183 -25.85 3.46 -58.92
C LYS A 183 -25.38 2.78 -57.64
N ILE A 184 -25.38 3.54 -56.54
CA ILE A 184 -25.29 2.99 -55.18
C ILE A 184 -26.72 2.77 -54.69
N ILE A 185 -27.07 1.51 -54.43
CA ILE A 185 -28.39 1.10 -53.92
C ILE A 185 -28.23 0.58 -52.49
N THR A 186 -29.11 0.98 -51.58
CA THR A 186 -29.14 0.43 -50.22
C THR A 186 -29.90 -0.89 -50.19
N GLY A 187 -29.28 -1.93 -49.62
CA GLY A 187 -29.88 -3.26 -49.47
C GLY A 187 -30.85 -3.37 -48.28
N ASP A 188 -31.52 -4.51 -48.17
CA ASP A 188 -32.44 -4.80 -47.05
C ASP A 188 -31.72 -5.03 -45.70
N ASP A 189 -30.44 -5.38 -45.76
CA ASP A 189 -29.48 -5.44 -44.65
C ASP A 189 -28.91 -4.06 -44.24
N GLY A 190 -29.21 -3.00 -45.00
CA GLY A 190 -28.69 -1.65 -44.81
C GLY A 190 -27.30 -1.39 -45.40
N ASN A 191 -26.67 -2.38 -46.05
CA ASN A 191 -25.41 -2.19 -46.75
C ASN A 191 -25.60 -1.37 -48.03
N SER A 192 -24.52 -0.77 -48.53
CA SER A 192 -24.52 0.02 -49.77
C SER A 192 -23.87 -0.76 -50.90
N TYR A 193 -24.60 -0.95 -51.99
CA TYR A 193 -24.22 -1.80 -53.11
C TYR A 193 -24.08 -0.99 -54.40
N THR A 194 -22.87 -0.93 -54.95
CA THR A 194 -22.66 -0.43 -56.32
C THR A 194 -23.18 -1.47 -57.33
N ARG A 195 -23.95 -1.00 -58.31
CA ARG A 195 -24.66 -1.83 -59.31
C ARG A 195 -24.75 -1.10 -60.64
N TRP A 196 -24.55 -1.81 -61.76
CA TRP A 196 -25.05 -1.39 -63.08
C TRP A 196 -26.56 -1.62 -63.13
N TRP A 197 -27.31 -0.61 -62.68
CA TRP A 197 -28.72 -0.75 -62.34
C TRP A 197 -29.61 -0.47 -63.56
N GLY A 198 -30.32 -1.50 -64.02
CA GLY A 198 -31.28 -1.40 -65.12
C GLY A 198 -32.42 -0.46 -64.76
N THR A 199 -32.69 0.52 -65.61
CA THR A 199 -33.77 1.50 -65.45
C THR A 199 -34.57 1.58 -66.74
N VAL A 200 -35.86 1.28 -66.67
CA VAL A 200 -36.77 1.35 -67.82
C VAL A 200 -37.00 2.80 -68.20
N ASP A 201 -36.89 3.17 -69.49
CA ASP A 201 -37.41 4.46 -69.94
C ASP A 201 -38.94 4.39 -69.97
N THR A 202 -39.57 5.03 -68.99
CA THR A 202 -41.03 5.08 -68.83
C THR A 202 -41.73 5.82 -69.95
N ASN A 203 -41.03 6.61 -70.77
CA ASN A 203 -41.59 7.29 -71.94
C ASN A 203 -41.73 6.34 -73.14
N SER A 204 -40.88 5.33 -73.25
CA SER A 204 -40.90 4.31 -74.31
C SER A 204 -41.95 3.21 -74.09
N VAL A 205 -42.53 3.08 -72.90
CA VAL A 205 -43.39 1.95 -72.50
C VAL A 205 -44.65 1.87 -73.36
N GLN A 206 -44.79 0.77 -74.12
CA GLN A 206 -46.00 0.42 -74.86
C GLN A 206 -46.51 -0.94 -74.37
N ALA A 207 -47.80 -1.02 -74.04
CA ALA A 207 -48.41 -2.25 -73.55
C ALA A 207 -48.50 -3.31 -74.66
N LEU A 208 -48.13 -4.55 -74.35
CA LEU A 208 -48.28 -5.68 -75.29
C LEU A 208 -49.66 -6.33 -75.11
N SER A 209 -50.30 -6.71 -76.22
CA SER A 209 -51.51 -7.54 -76.21
C SER A 209 -51.24 -8.91 -75.57
N ASN A 210 -52.22 -9.41 -74.82
CA ASN A 210 -52.17 -10.78 -74.30
C ASN A 210 -52.32 -11.83 -75.42
N ASP A 211 -52.91 -11.46 -76.56
CA ASP A 211 -53.08 -12.36 -77.71
C ASP A 211 -51.74 -12.64 -78.43
N ASN A 212 -50.67 -11.91 -78.10
CA ASN A 212 -49.30 -12.19 -78.54
C ASN A 212 -48.72 -13.45 -77.87
N LEU A 213 -49.25 -13.85 -76.71
CA LEU A 213 -48.81 -15.05 -75.99
C LEU A 213 -49.61 -16.27 -76.48
N ASN A 214 -49.54 -16.50 -77.80
CA ASN A 214 -50.21 -17.58 -78.52
C ASN A 214 -49.26 -18.76 -78.85
N GLY A 215 -47.96 -18.62 -78.57
CA GLY A 215 -46.93 -19.61 -78.92
C GLY A 215 -46.44 -19.55 -80.37
N GLU A 216 -46.81 -18.53 -81.13
CA GLU A 216 -46.40 -18.32 -82.53
C GLU A 216 -45.23 -17.32 -82.64
N MET A 217 -44.66 -17.21 -83.85
CA MET A 217 -43.52 -16.33 -84.16
C MET A 217 -44.01 -14.98 -84.70
N HIS A 218 -43.81 -13.92 -83.92
CA HIS A 218 -44.19 -12.54 -84.25
C HIS A 218 -43.02 -11.76 -84.83
N LYS A 219 -43.21 -11.00 -85.92
CA LYS A 219 -42.06 -10.35 -86.61
C LYS A 219 -41.47 -9.24 -85.74
N PHE A 220 -40.15 -9.31 -85.56
CA PHE A 220 -39.37 -8.39 -84.72
C PHE A 220 -38.15 -7.90 -85.50
N VAL A 221 -37.92 -6.58 -85.51
CA VAL A 221 -36.81 -5.96 -86.25
C VAL A 221 -36.15 -4.90 -85.38
N ILE A 222 -34.82 -4.96 -85.24
CA ILE A 222 -33.98 -3.90 -84.69
C ILE A 222 -33.19 -3.31 -85.86
N SER A 223 -33.19 -1.98 -85.99
CA SER A 223 -32.39 -1.25 -86.97
C SER A 223 -31.70 -0.07 -86.31
N TYR A 224 -30.49 0.24 -86.76
CA TYR A 224 -29.66 1.31 -86.22
C TYR A 224 -29.03 2.13 -87.34
N ASP A 225 -29.14 3.45 -87.27
CA ASP A 225 -28.42 4.36 -88.16
C ASP A 225 -27.16 4.90 -87.48
N GLY A 226 -25.99 4.49 -88.00
CA GLY A 226 -24.69 4.94 -87.51
C GLY A 226 -24.44 6.45 -87.69
N THR A 227 -25.25 7.14 -88.50
CA THR A 227 -25.18 8.60 -88.73
C THR A 227 -25.95 9.39 -87.67
N SER A 228 -27.25 9.15 -87.53
CA SER A 228 -28.10 9.84 -86.55
C SER A 228 -28.03 9.25 -85.14
N LYS A 229 -27.38 8.09 -84.98
CA LYS A 229 -27.30 7.29 -83.75
C LYS A 229 -28.67 6.81 -83.25
N GLN A 230 -29.68 6.80 -84.12
CA GLN A 230 -31.03 6.33 -83.80
C GLN A 230 -31.10 4.80 -83.84
N LEU A 231 -31.50 4.20 -82.72
CA LEU A 231 -31.87 2.80 -82.61
C LEU A 231 -33.40 2.70 -82.66
N THR A 232 -33.92 1.99 -83.66
CA THR A 232 -35.35 1.78 -83.90
C THR A 232 -35.69 0.30 -83.80
N ILE A 233 -36.73 0.00 -83.03
CA ILE A 233 -37.21 -1.36 -82.78
C ILE A 233 -38.68 -1.44 -83.19
N SER A 234 -39.07 -2.54 -83.83
CA SER A 234 -40.48 -2.80 -84.19
C SER A 234 -40.89 -4.24 -83.88
N TYR A 235 -42.13 -4.39 -83.42
CA TYR A 235 -42.77 -5.67 -83.08
C TYR A 235 -44.16 -5.71 -83.70
N THR A 236 -44.50 -6.81 -84.37
CA THR A 236 -45.84 -7.00 -84.98
C THR A 236 -46.70 -7.86 -84.07
N GLU A 237 -47.81 -7.32 -83.58
CA GLU A 237 -48.78 -8.04 -82.74
C GLU A 237 -49.66 -9.01 -83.56
N THR A 238 -50.35 -9.93 -82.86
CA THR A 238 -51.20 -10.98 -83.47
C THR A 238 -52.30 -10.44 -84.39
N ASP A 239 -52.77 -9.21 -84.20
CA ASP A 239 -53.78 -8.58 -85.07
C ASP A 239 -53.20 -7.83 -86.29
N GLY A 240 -51.86 -7.78 -86.40
CA GLY A 240 -51.12 -7.05 -87.43
C GLY A 240 -50.73 -5.62 -87.05
N THR A 241 -51.03 -5.15 -85.83
CA THR A 241 -50.56 -3.86 -85.31
C THR A 241 -49.04 -3.87 -85.17
N ILE A 242 -48.36 -2.85 -85.70
CA ILE A 242 -46.91 -2.71 -85.59
C ILE A 242 -46.60 -1.69 -84.49
N LEU A 243 -46.16 -2.17 -83.33
CA LEU A 243 -45.59 -1.33 -82.28
C LEU A 243 -44.17 -0.94 -82.69
N THR A 244 -43.80 0.33 -82.48
CA THR A 244 -42.49 0.87 -82.86
C THR A 244 -41.94 1.75 -81.75
N TRP A 245 -40.67 1.59 -81.44
CA TRP A 245 -39.90 2.34 -80.46
C TRP A 245 -38.68 2.96 -81.13
N SER A 246 -38.21 4.12 -80.67
CA SER A 246 -36.90 4.65 -81.09
C SER A 246 -36.22 5.47 -79.99
N GLU A 247 -34.93 5.23 -79.78
CA GLU A 247 -34.06 5.96 -78.84
C GLU A 247 -32.79 6.44 -79.58
N THR A 248 -32.10 7.44 -79.05
CA THR A 248 -30.81 7.90 -79.59
C THR A 248 -29.68 7.38 -78.72
N VAL A 249 -28.87 6.48 -79.25
CA VAL A 249 -27.73 5.87 -78.54
C VAL A 249 -26.68 6.93 -78.25
N SER A 250 -26.13 6.91 -77.03
CA SER A 250 -25.07 7.84 -76.60
C SER A 250 -23.84 7.74 -77.50
N THR A 251 -23.29 8.89 -77.89
CA THR A 251 -22.10 8.99 -78.77
C THR A 251 -20.78 8.57 -78.09
N ALA A 252 -20.81 8.14 -76.84
CA ALA A 252 -19.62 7.76 -76.08
C ALA A 252 -19.04 6.38 -76.46
N SER A 253 -19.83 5.49 -77.07
CA SER A 253 -19.41 4.12 -77.40
C SER A 253 -19.25 3.94 -78.91
N GLU A 254 -18.00 3.78 -79.37
CA GLU A 254 -17.72 3.42 -80.77
C GLU A 254 -18.04 1.96 -81.09
N ALA A 255 -17.99 1.09 -80.09
CA ALA A 255 -18.21 -0.34 -80.21
C ALA A 255 -19.08 -0.86 -79.06
N MET A 256 -20.06 -1.72 -79.35
CA MET A 256 -20.92 -2.37 -78.35
C MET A 256 -20.99 -3.88 -78.56
N ALA A 257 -20.84 -4.65 -77.49
CA ALA A 257 -21.22 -6.06 -77.44
C ALA A 257 -22.75 -6.19 -77.49
N MET A 258 -23.26 -7.34 -77.92
CA MET A 258 -24.69 -7.64 -78.01
C MET A 258 -25.00 -8.98 -77.34
N VAL A 259 -26.03 -8.99 -76.49
CA VAL A 259 -26.58 -10.21 -75.89
C VAL A 259 -28.11 -10.22 -75.97
N VAL A 260 -28.68 -11.39 -76.20
CA VAL A 260 -30.13 -11.64 -76.20
C VAL A 260 -30.44 -12.68 -75.15
N SER A 261 -31.29 -12.34 -74.17
CA SER A 261 -31.55 -13.20 -73.00
C SER A 261 -33.02 -13.47 -72.77
N ALA A 262 -33.33 -14.64 -72.22
CA ALA A 262 -34.60 -14.93 -71.57
C ALA A 262 -34.38 -15.81 -70.34
N SER A 263 -35.28 -15.71 -69.37
CA SER A 263 -35.31 -16.58 -68.19
C SER A 263 -36.74 -17.00 -67.84
N THR A 264 -36.85 -17.99 -66.97
CA THR A 264 -38.10 -18.41 -66.32
C THR A 264 -37.85 -18.62 -64.82
N GLY A 265 -38.87 -18.38 -64.01
CA GLY A 265 -38.88 -18.72 -62.59
C GLY A 265 -39.97 -19.74 -62.27
N GLY A 266 -40.75 -19.48 -61.22
CA GLY A 266 -41.98 -20.22 -60.95
C GLY A 266 -43.06 -20.04 -62.03
N ALA A 267 -43.07 -18.89 -62.69
CA ALA A 267 -43.77 -18.65 -63.95
C ALA A 267 -42.81 -18.86 -65.13
N ASN A 268 -43.32 -19.36 -66.26
CA ASN A 268 -42.50 -19.82 -67.39
C ASN A 268 -43.24 -19.72 -68.72
N ASN A 269 -42.46 -19.64 -69.81
CA ASN A 269 -42.90 -19.69 -71.20
C ASN A 269 -41.82 -20.36 -72.06
N LEU A 270 -42.23 -20.97 -73.19
CA LEU A 270 -41.31 -21.30 -74.27
C LEU A 270 -40.89 -19.99 -74.96
N GLN A 271 -39.65 -19.57 -74.79
CA GLN A 271 -39.17 -18.25 -75.26
C GLN A 271 -38.11 -18.45 -76.33
N GLN A 272 -38.34 -17.89 -77.51
CA GLN A 272 -37.54 -18.17 -78.71
C GLN A 272 -37.32 -16.93 -79.57
N PHE A 273 -36.17 -16.88 -80.24
CA PHE A 273 -35.85 -15.93 -81.29
C PHE A 273 -35.53 -16.69 -82.58
N GLN A 274 -36.07 -16.26 -83.72
CA GLN A 274 -35.74 -16.80 -85.04
C GLN A 274 -35.02 -15.76 -85.87
N ILE A 275 -33.78 -16.06 -86.30
CA ILE A 275 -33.04 -15.15 -87.19
C ILE A 275 -33.52 -15.29 -88.64
N GLU A 276 -33.85 -14.15 -89.26
CA GLU A 276 -34.00 -14.03 -90.72
C GLU A 276 -32.68 -13.54 -91.32
N SER A 277 -32.14 -12.42 -90.81
CA SER A 277 -30.79 -11.92 -91.10
C SER A 277 -30.26 -10.98 -90.00
N PHE A 278 -28.95 -10.80 -89.93
CA PHE A 278 -28.29 -9.72 -89.18
C PHE A 278 -27.14 -9.14 -90.01
N ASP A 279 -27.38 -7.96 -90.59
CA ASP A 279 -26.37 -7.18 -91.31
C ASP A 279 -25.72 -6.19 -90.33
N TYR A 280 -24.43 -6.33 -90.03
CA TYR A 280 -23.70 -5.42 -89.13
C TYR A 280 -22.21 -5.28 -89.51
N TYR A 281 -21.53 -4.28 -88.97
CA TYR A 281 -20.08 -4.13 -89.10
C TYR A 281 -19.41 -4.47 -87.78
N GLU A 282 -18.35 -5.28 -87.81
CA GLU A 282 -17.52 -5.56 -86.66
C GLU A 282 -16.66 -4.34 -86.26
N ALA A 283 -16.50 -4.16 -84.96
CA ALA A 283 -15.40 -3.39 -84.38
C ALA A 283 -14.26 -4.35 -84.03
N ALA A 284 -13.03 -3.91 -84.28
CA ALA A 284 -11.86 -4.62 -83.80
C ALA A 284 -11.61 -4.23 -82.34
N THR A 285 -11.67 -5.20 -81.43
CA THR A 285 -11.70 -4.97 -79.97
C THR A 285 -10.96 -6.05 -79.20
N VAL A 286 -10.71 -5.83 -77.91
CA VAL A 286 -10.26 -6.84 -76.93
C VAL A 286 -11.18 -6.84 -75.71
N ASN A 287 -11.29 -7.97 -75.03
CA ASN A 287 -11.96 -8.08 -73.73
C ASN A 287 -10.93 -7.85 -72.59
N VAL A 288 -11.39 -7.38 -71.43
CA VAL A 288 -10.55 -7.16 -70.24
C VAL A 288 -11.26 -7.68 -69.00
N LYS A 289 -10.54 -8.38 -68.13
CA LYS A 289 -11.05 -8.82 -66.82
C LYS A 289 -10.07 -8.48 -65.71
N TYR A 290 -10.58 -8.07 -64.56
CA TYR A 290 -9.80 -7.84 -63.34
C TYR A 290 -10.25 -8.87 -62.31
N VAL A 291 -9.42 -9.86 -62.00
CA VAL A 291 -9.82 -11.07 -61.26
C VAL A 291 -8.94 -11.34 -60.04
N ASP A 292 -9.46 -12.10 -59.07
CA ASP A 292 -8.66 -12.70 -58.00
C ASP A 292 -7.85 -13.94 -58.47
N GLU A 293 -7.06 -14.53 -57.58
CA GLU A 293 -6.30 -15.77 -57.84
C GLU A 293 -7.18 -17.00 -58.21
N ALA A 294 -8.46 -16.99 -57.84
CA ALA A 294 -9.42 -18.06 -58.17
C ALA A 294 -10.14 -17.81 -59.51
N GLY A 295 -9.99 -16.62 -60.09
CA GLY A 295 -10.63 -16.20 -61.34
C GLY A 295 -11.97 -15.49 -61.17
N ASN A 296 -12.38 -15.12 -59.95
CA ASN A 296 -13.60 -14.35 -59.72
C ASN A 296 -13.37 -12.89 -60.15
N GLU A 297 -14.33 -12.30 -60.88
CA GLU A 297 -14.19 -10.93 -61.39
C GLU A 297 -14.51 -9.88 -60.31
N LEU A 298 -13.55 -8.99 -60.07
CA LEU A 298 -13.55 -7.98 -59.00
C LEU A 298 -14.16 -6.64 -59.44
N THR A 299 -14.07 -6.33 -60.74
CA THR A 299 -14.59 -5.10 -61.36
C THR A 299 -14.54 -5.26 -62.89
N THR A 300 -15.44 -4.60 -63.61
CA THR A 300 -15.63 -4.75 -65.06
C THR A 300 -14.40 -4.39 -65.90
N GLY A 301 -14.29 -4.97 -67.09
CA GLY A 301 -13.30 -4.59 -68.11
C GLY A 301 -13.39 -3.14 -68.58
N SER A 302 -12.26 -2.55 -68.99
CA SER A 302 -12.25 -1.28 -69.72
C SER A 302 -11.05 -1.18 -70.66
N VAL A 303 -11.25 -0.58 -71.83
CA VAL A 303 -10.24 -0.47 -72.91
C VAL A 303 -10.30 0.93 -73.53
N SER A 304 -9.13 1.51 -73.80
CA SER A 304 -8.97 2.71 -74.62
C SER A 304 -8.61 2.31 -76.05
N TYR A 305 -9.18 2.99 -77.05
CA TYR A 305 -8.86 2.83 -78.46
C TYR A 305 -8.44 4.20 -79.05
N PRO A 306 -7.20 4.68 -78.83
CA PRO A 306 -6.80 6.05 -79.16
C PRO A 306 -6.93 6.43 -80.64
N ASP A 307 -6.89 5.44 -81.52
CA ASP A 307 -6.98 5.54 -82.97
C ASP A 307 -8.31 4.97 -83.54
N GLY A 308 -9.27 4.68 -82.65
CA GLY A 308 -10.54 4.02 -82.94
C GLY A 308 -10.46 2.49 -83.00
N SER A 309 -11.61 1.84 -82.82
CA SER A 309 -11.78 0.37 -82.72
C SER A 309 -11.75 -0.36 -84.09
N TYR A 310 -10.66 -0.17 -84.84
CA TYR A 310 -10.50 -0.66 -86.22
C TYR A 310 -9.29 -1.61 -86.39
N GLN A 311 -9.35 -2.51 -87.38
CA GLN A 311 -8.23 -3.40 -87.69
C GLN A 311 -6.95 -2.60 -88.01
N GLY A 312 -5.82 -3.03 -87.47
CA GLY A 312 -4.51 -2.37 -87.59
C GLY A 312 -4.31 -1.18 -86.66
N LYS A 313 -5.25 -0.86 -85.78
CA LYS A 313 -5.12 0.20 -84.77
C LYS A 313 -4.65 -0.32 -83.41
N THR A 314 -4.21 0.58 -82.54
CA THR A 314 -3.75 0.24 -81.19
C THR A 314 -4.87 0.32 -80.16
N TYR A 315 -4.80 -0.56 -79.17
CA TYR A 315 -5.59 -0.50 -77.93
C TYR A 315 -4.68 -0.26 -76.72
N GLU A 316 -5.23 0.30 -75.65
CA GLU A 316 -4.55 0.44 -74.35
C GLU A 316 -5.46 -0.05 -73.22
N THR A 317 -4.88 -0.72 -72.23
CA THR A 317 -5.55 -1.17 -71.00
C THR A 317 -4.69 -0.81 -69.80
N THR A 318 -5.27 -0.58 -68.62
CA THR A 318 -4.52 -0.15 -67.42
C THR A 318 -5.00 -0.91 -66.18
N PRO A 319 -4.10 -1.37 -65.28
CA PRO A 319 -4.52 -1.99 -64.03
C PRO A 319 -5.35 -1.00 -63.18
N LYS A 320 -6.51 -1.44 -62.71
CA LYS A 320 -7.33 -0.68 -61.74
C LYS A 320 -6.71 -0.76 -60.35
N SER A 321 -6.90 0.28 -59.54
CA SER A 321 -6.67 0.22 -58.09
C SER A 321 -7.91 -0.39 -57.44
N ILE A 322 -7.76 -1.50 -56.73
CA ILE A 322 -8.86 -2.24 -56.09
C ILE A 322 -8.53 -2.33 -54.60
N THR A 323 -9.40 -1.77 -53.75
CA THR A 323 -9.15 -1.69 -52.29
C THR A 323 -9.04 -3.08 -51.69
N GLY A 324 -7.99 -3.32 -50.90
CA GLY A 324 -7.70 -4.61 -50.29
C GLY A 324 -7.08 -5.64 -51.23
N TYR A 325 -6.66 -5.25 -52.44
CA TYR A 325 -6.07 -6.14 -53.44
C TYR A 325 -4.81 -5.55 -54.08
N THR A 326 -3.79 -6.38 -54.28
CA THR A 326 -2.53 -6.03 -54.97
C THR A 326 -2.43 -6.74 -56.30
N LEU A 327 -2.08 -6.02 -57.37
CA LEU A 327 -1.80 -6.63 -58.68
C LEU A 327 -0.57 -7.55 -58.59
N GLU A 328 -0.76 -8.82 -58.92
CA GLU A 328 0.30 -9.84 -58.91
C GLU A 328 0.87 -10.06 -60.31
N LYS A 329 -0.01 -10.23 -61.32
CA LYS A 329 0.40 -10.52 -62.70
C LYS A 329 -0.64 -10.04 -63.71
N VAL A 330 -0.21 -9.90 -64.96
CA VAL A 330 -1.09 -9.70 -66.12
C VAL A 330 -0.89 -10.87 -67.08
N VAL A 331 -1.99 -11.44 -67.54
CA VAL A 331 -2.04 -12.59 -68.46
C VAL A 331 -2.85 -12.15 -69.69
N GLY A 332 -2.63 -12.78 -70.84
CA GLY A 332 -3.49 -12.58 -72.00
C GLY A 332 -3.48 -13.77 -72.96
N THR A 333 -4.51 -13.86 -73.80
CA THR A 333 -4.80 -15.07 -74.59
C THR A 333 -4.27 -15.06 -76.03
N ASP A 334 -3.96 -13.90 -76.65
CA ASP A 334 -3.33 -13.85 -77.98
C ASP A 334 -1.79 -13.87 -77.88
N SER A 335 -1.24 -15.08 -77.91
CA SER A 335 0.20 -15.34 -77.88
C SER A 335 1.06 -14.64 -78.95
N THR A 336 0.47 -14.00 -79.97
CA THR A 336 1.22 -13.41 -81.10
C THR A 336 1.68 -11.97 -80.87
N ASN A 337 1.02 -11.22 -79.96
CA ASN A 337 1.23 -9.77 -79.81
C ASN A 337 1.87 -9.33 -78.47
N TYR A 338 2.16 -10.25 -77.54
CA TYR A 338 2.78 -9.88 -76.26
C TYR A 338 4.28 -9.58 -76.39
N THR A 339 4.62 -8.29 -76.31
CA THR A 339 5.95 -7.88 -75.84
C THR A 339 5.99 -7.96 -74.32
N ASP A 340 6.42 -9.11 -73.79
CA ASP A 340 6.67 -9.28 -72.36
C ASP A 340 7.74 -8.28 -71.90
N SER A 341 7.31 -7.26 -71.17
CA SER A 341 8.14 -6.22 -70.57
C SER A 341 8.95 -6.75 -69.38
N GLY A 342 8.61 -7.92 -68.84
CA GLY A 342 9.17 -8.48 -67.60
C GLY A 342 8.96 -7.60 -66.36
N THR A 343 8.15 -6.54 -66.49
CA THR A 343 8.03 -5.45 -65.53
C THR A 343 6.56 -5.06 -65.39
N LEU A 344 6.05 -5.04 -64.15
CA LEU A 344 4.67 -4.68 -63.83
C LEU A 344 4.45 -3.15 -63.99
N THR A 345 4.32 -2.67 -65.22
CA THR A 345 4.26 -1.23 -65.54
C THR A 345 2.93 -0.79 -66.13
N ASN A 346 2.09 -0.13 -65.32
CA ASN A 346 1.08 0.89 -65.66
C ASN A 346 0.11 0.72 -66.86
N GLY A 347 0.08 -0.42 -67.54
CA GLY A 347 -0.85 -0.73 -68.61
C GLY A 347 -0.21 -1.45 -69.79
N LEU A 348 -1.02 -2.23 -70.50
CA LEU A 348 -0.63 -2.91 -71.74
C LEU A 348 -1.17 -2.16 -72.95
N THR A 349 -0.30 -1.88 -73.90
CA THR A 349 -0.66 -1.42 -75.24
C THR A 349 -0.45 -2.55 -76.25
N GLY A 350 -1.34 -2.67 -77.23
CA GLY A 350 -1.30 -3.73 -78.24
C GLY A 350 -1.89 -3.27 -79.56
N THR A 351 -1.86 -4.13 -80.58
CA THR A 351 -2.43 -3.85 -81.92
C THR A 351 -3.53 -4.85 -82.25
N LEU A 352 -4.61 -4.34 -82.85
CA LEU A 352 -5.78 -5.10 -83.28
C LEU A 352 -5.48 -5.76 -84.63
N SER A 353 -5.00 -7.00 -84.60
CA SER A 353 -4.58 -7.75 -85.81
C SER A 353 -5.76 -8.12 -86.73
N SER A 354 -6.96 -8.30 -86.19
CA SER A 354 -8.16 -8.78 -86.88
C SER A 354 -9.37 -7.89 -86.60
N TRP A 355 -10.41 -7.98 -87.43
CA TRP A 355 -11.76 -7.58 -87.03
C TRP A 355 -12.28 -8.51 -85.92
N GLY A 356 -13.29 -8.05 -85.19
CA GLY A 356 -13.87 -8.76 -84.06
C GLY A 356 -12.98 -8.78 -82.81
N ASN A 357 -13.13 -9.82 -81.98
CA ASN A 357 -12.44 -9.95 -80.70
C ASN A 357 -11.00 -10.49 -80.89
N ASN A 358 -10.01 -9.69 -80.50
CA ASN A 358 -8.58 -9.96 -80.57
C ASN A 358 -8.04 -10.60 -79.26
N GLY A 359 -8.91 -11.19 -78.45
CA GLY A 359 -8.58 -11.90 -77.22
C GLY A 359 -8.80 -11.09 -75.95
N THR A 360 -8.37 -11.66 -74.82
CA THR A 360 -8.67 -11.16 -73.48
C THR A 360 -7.38 -10.80 -72.74
N VAL A 361 -7.35 -9.63 -72.10
CA VAL A 361 -6.34 -9.24 -71.11
C VAL A 361 -6.89 -9.47 -69.70
N ILE A 362 -6.14 -10.18 -68.86
CA ILE A 362 -6.57 -10.57 -67.52
C ILE A 362 -5.56 -10.03 -66.51
N TYR A 363 -6.00 -9.06 -65.71
CA TYR A 363 -5.23 -8.55 -64.56
C TYR A 363 -5.58 -9.39 -63.33
N VAL A 364 -4.60 -10.10 -62.76
CA VAL A 364 -4.79 -11.01 -61.62
C VAL A 364 -4.28 -10.34 -60.33
N TYR A 365 -5.12 -10.34 -59.31
CA TYR A 365 -4.89 -9.70 -58.03
C TYR A 365 -4.86 -10.72 -56.87
N VAL A 366 -4.01 -10.45 -55.90
CA VAL A 366 -3.92 -11.17 -54.62
C VAL A 366 -4.60 -10.32 -53.54
N LEU A 367 -5.37 -10.96 -52.66
CA LEU A 367 -6.02 -10.32 -51.51
C LEU A 367 -4.96 -9.88 -50.48
N ASN A 368 -5.04 -8.64 -49.99
CA ASN A 368 -4.02 -8.08 -49.10
C ASN A 368 -4.08 -8.70 -47.69
N THR A 369 -2.93 -9.10 -47.14
CA THR A 369 -2.81 -9.54 -45.74
C THR A 369 -2.47 -8.35 -44.84
N GLU A 370 -3.48 -7.86 -44.13
CA GLU A 370 -3.38 -6.77 -43.17
C GLU A 370 -2.84 -7.21 -41.81
N LYS A 371 -2.52 -6.21 -40.97
CA LYS A 371 -1.78 -6.41 -39.71
C LYS A 371 -2.35 -5.56 -38.59
N ALA A 372 -2.33 -6.11 -37.38
CA ALA A 372 -2.62 -5.37 -36.16
C ALA A 372 -1.61 -5.72 -35.06
N LYS A 373 -1.53 -4.89 -34.01
CA LYS A 373 -0.78 -5.22 -32.79
C LYS A 373 -1.55 -4.83 -31.53
N VAL A 374 -1.36 -5.61 -30.48
CA VAL A 374 -1.87 -5.33 -29.11
C VAL A 374 -0.67 -5.23 -28.18
N THR A 375 -0.54 -4.13 -27.46
CA THR A 375 0.61 -3.80 -26.61
C THR A 375 0.17 -3.81 -25.16
N TYR A 376 0.76 -4.67 -24.33
CA TYR A 376 0.51 -4.74 -22.89
C TYR A 376 1.52 -3.86 -22.17
N ILE A 377 1.04 -2.94 -21.35
CA ILE A 377 1.83 -1.86 -20.73
C ILE A 377 1.65 -1.92 -19.21
N ASP A 378 2.75 -1.79 -18.49
CA ASP A 378 2.80 -1.54 -17.05
C ASP A 378 2.93 -0.04 -16.77
N ASP A 379 1.83 0.56 -16.29
CA ASP A 379 1.74 1.96 -15.87
C ASP A 379 2.54 2.26 -14.60
N THR A 380 2.98 1.23 -13.88
CA THR A 380 3.77 1.37 -12.63
C THR A 380 5.24 1.69 -12.92
N THR A 381 5.75 1.25 -14.08
CA THR A 381 7.15 1.48 -14.48
C THR A 381 7.35 2.02 -15.90
N ASP A 382 6.27 2.43 -16.58
CA ASP A 382 6.24 2.92 -17.97
C ASP A 382 6.86 1.92 -18.99
N LYS A 383 6.57 0.62 -18.84
CA LYS A 383 7.18 -0.44 -19.69
C LYS A 383 6.17 -1.27 -20.46
N THR A 384 6.51 -1.60 -21.71
CA THR A 384 5.86 -2.70 -22.43
C THR A 384 6.19 -4.05 -21.78
N LEU A 385 5.17 -4.77 -21.32
CA LEU A 385 5.24 -6.14 -20.81
C LEU A 385 5.35 -7.14 -21.97
N SER A 386 4.52 -6.98 -22.99
CA SER A 386 4.51 -7.83 -24.19
C SER A 386 3.80 -7.16 -25.37
N THR A 387 4.13 -7.55 -26.60
CA THR A 387 3.36 -7.16 -27.80
C THR A 387 2.90 -8.40 -28.54
N LYS A 388 1.58 -8.52 -28.75
CA LYS A 388 0.98 -9.51 -29.64
C LYS A 388 0.83 -8.89 -31.03
N ASN A 389 1.56 -9.42 -32.01
CA ASN A 389 1.30 -9.13 -33.42
C ASN A 389 0.19 -10.05 -33.94
N LEU A 390 -0.64 -9.52 -34.83
CA LEU A 390 -1.78 -10.16 -35.49
C LEU A 390 -1.74 -9.88 -36.99
N SER A 391 -2.33 -10.76 -37.78
CA SER A 391 -2.46 -10.59 -39.23
C SER A 391 -3.59 -11.46 -39.78
N GLY A 392 -4.33 -10.94 -40.75
CA GLY A 392 -5.41 -11.63 -41.45
C GLY A 392 -5.70 -10.96 -42.78
N ASP A 393 -6.51 -11.61 -43.61
CA ASP A 393 -6.79 -11.13 -44.96
C ASP A 393 -7.80 -9.97 -44.93
N TYR A 394 -7.72 -9.06 -45.90
CA TYR A 394 -8.54 -7.87 -45.94
C TYR A 394 -10.05 -8.21 -45.89
N GLY A 395 -10.80 -7.47 -45.06
CA GLY A 395 -12.22 -7.70 -44.78
C GLY A 395 -12.53 -8.79 -43.74
N THR A 396 -11.53 -9.51 -43.22
CA THR A 396 -11.73 -10.52 -42.16
C THR A 396 -11.67 -9.94 -40.75
N THR A 397 -12.09 -10.72 -39.74
CA THR A 397 -12.10 -10.34 -38.32
C THR A 397 -11.26 -11.31 -37.48
N ASP A 398 -10.37 -10.80 -36.63
CA ASP A 398 -9.45 -11.64 -35.86
C ASP A 398 -10.14 -12.39 -34.69
N SER A 399 -9.70 -13.62 -34.45
CA SER A 399 -10.15 -14.47 -33.35
C SER A 399 -9.52 -14.14 -31.99
N TYR A 400 -8.40 -13.41 -31.98
CA TYR A 400 -7.67 -13.05 -30.76
C TYR A 400 -8.50 -12.20 -29.80
N ARG A 401 -8.36 -12.45 -28.49
CA ARG A 401 -8.96 -11.68 -27.40
C ARG A 401 -7.91 -11.43 -26.32
N THR A 402 -8.04 -10.30 -25.65
CA THR A 402 -7.13 -9.84 -24.59
C THR A 402 -7.29 -10.60 -23.27
N THR A 403 -8.48 -11.15 -23.02
CA THR A 403 -8.94 -11.70 -21.73
C THR A 403 -7.96 -12.66 -21.05
N ASP A 404 -7.45 -13.66 -21.77
CA ASP A 404 -6.57 -14.68 -21.19
C ASP A 404 -5.21 -14.09 -20.81
N THR A 405 -4.66 -13.20 -21.65
CA THR A 405 -3.39 -12.52 -21.37
C THR A 405 -3.53 -11.53 -20.21
N ILE A 406 -4.66 -10.84 -20.10
CA ILE A 406 -4.99 -10.02 -18.91
C ILE A 406 -5.07 -10.92 -17.67
N LYS A 407 -5.71 -12.09 -17.76
CA LYS A 407 -5.83 -13.05 -16.65
C LYS A 407 -4.47 -13.54 -16.17
N ASP A 408 -3.54 -13.81 -17.07
CA ASP A 408 -2.17 -14.19 -16.74
C ASP A 408 -1.39 -13.07 -16.05
N TYR A 409 -1.54 -11.80 -16.46
CA TYR A 409 -0.97 -10.66 -15.72
C TYR A 409 -1.66 -10.46 -14.36
N GLU A 410 -2.98 -10.65 -14.25
CA GLU A 410 -3.69 -10.58 -12.97
C GLU A 410 -3.19 -11.59 -11.95
N ASN A 411 -2.83 -12.79 -12.41
CA ASN A 411 -2.24 -13.87 -11.61
C ASN A 411 -0.79 -13.57 -11.19
N GLN A 412 -0.06 -12.74 -11.97
CA GLN A 412 1.30 -12.28 -11.67
C GLN A 412 1.34 -11.03 -10.76
N GLY A 413 0.19 -10.56 -10.26
CA GLY A 413 0.11 -9.43 -9.34
C GLY A 413 -0.31 -8.10 -9.96
N TYR A 414 -0.66 -8.04 -11.25
CA TYR A 414 -1.20 -6.82 -11.88
C TYR A 414 -2.72 -6.65 -11.68
N SER A 415 -3.23 -5.44 -11.84
CA SER A 415 -4.64 -5.08 -12.02
C SER A 415 -4.81 -4.43 -13.39
N LEU A 416 -5.92 -4.72 -14.08
CA LEU A 416 -6.30 -4.01 -15.31
C LEU A 416 -6.64 -2.55 -15.02
N VAL A 417 -6.10 -1.63 -15.83
CA VAL A 417 -6.41 -0.20 -15.82
C VAL A 417 -7.34 0.15 -16.98
N SER A 418 -6.98 -0.27 -18.20
CA SER A 418 -7.84 -0.15 -19.40
C SER A 418 -7.47 -1.15 -20.48
N ASP A 419 -8.43 -1.45 -21.36
CA ASP A 419 -8.28 -2.26 -22.57
C ASP A 419 -9.04 -1.55 -23.69
N ASP A 420 -8.35 -1.15 -24.77
CA ASP A 420 -8.96 -0.53 -25.94
C ASP A 420 -9.23 -1.51 -27.10
N TYR A 421 -8.87 -2.78 -26.93
CA TYR A 421 -9.00 -3.80 -27.97
C TYR A 421 -10.48 -4.19 -28.20
N PRO A 422 -10.94 -4.30 -29.46
CA PRO A 422 -12.33 -4.63 -29.74
C PRO A 422 -12.74 -6.00 -29.18
N SER A 423 -13.84 -6.05 -28.41
CA SER A 423 -14.35 -7.28 -27.79
C SER A 423 -14.82 -8.33 -28.81
N THR A 424 -15.12 -7.91 -30.05
CA THR A 424 -15.42 -8.76 -31.21
C THR A 424 -14.19 -9.13 -32.03
N GLY A 425 -13.00 -8.68 -31.66
CA GLY A 425 -11.78 -8.77 -32.46
C GLY A 425 -11.62 -7.60 -33.44
N VAL A 426 -10.38 -7.33 -33.84
CA VAL A 426 -10.07 -6.33 -34.87
C VAL A 426 -10.61 -6.78 -36.23
N VAL A 427 -11.17 -5.84 -36.99
CA VAL A 427 -11.54 -6.02 -38.42
C VAL A 427 -10.41 -5.45 -39.29
N TYR A 428 -10.04 -6.20 -40.32
CA TYR A 428 -8.98 -5.88 -41.27
C TYR A 428 -9.51 -5.08 -42.47
N ASP A 429 -10.14 -3.93 -42.21
CA ASP A 429 -10.85 -3.08 -43.18
C ASP A 429 -10.12 -1.77 -43.56
N GLU A 430 -8.85 -1.60 -43.15
CA GLU A 430 -8.00 -0.46 -43.52
C GLU A 430 -6.75 -0.95 -44.28
N ASP A 431 -6.76 -0.78 -45.60
CA ASP A 431 -5.73 -1.27 -46.52
C ASP A 431 -4.34 -0.70 -46.20
N GLY A 432 -3.33 -1.56 -46.15
CA GLY A 432 -1.93 -1.25 -45.82
C GLY A 432 -1.68 -0.69 -44.41
N THR A 433 -2.64 -0.74 -43.50
CA THR A 433 -2.62 0.05 -42.25
C THR A 433 -2.49 -0.81 -41.00
N VAL A 434 -1.40 -0.64 -40.26
CA VAL A 434 -1.12 -1.42 -39.03
C VAL A 434 -1.92 -0.89 -37.84
N LYS A 435 -3.11 -1.45 -37.61
CA LYS A 435 -3.95 -1.10 -36.44
C LYS A 435 -3.24 -1.41 -35.13
N SER A 436 -3.41 -0.54 -34.13
CA SER A 436 -2.65 -0.58 -32.88
C SER A 436 -3.56 -0.38 -31.69
N TYR A 437 -3.41 -1.26 -30.69
CA TYR A 437 -4.21 -1.34 -29.47
C TYR A 437 -3.29 -1.43 -28.25
N GLU A 438 -3.72 -0.88 -27.11
CA GLU A 438 -2.97 -0.79 -25.86
C GLU A 438 -3.80 -1.24 -24.65
N VAL A 439 -3.23 -2.18 -23.88
CA VAL A 439 -3.81 -2.76 -22.66
C VAL A 439 -2.95 -2.34 -21.48
N HIS A 440 -3.51 -1.49 -20.62
CA HIS A 440 -2.83 -0.89 -19.50
C HIS A 440 -3.09 -1.67 -18.20
N LEU A 441 -2.01 -1.95 -17.47
CA LEU A 441 -1.97 -2.73 -16.25
C LEU A 441 -1.15 -1.98 -15.19
N THR A 442 -1.46 -2.16 -13.91
CA THR A 442 -0.67 -1.59 -12.79
C THR A 442 -0.48 -2.60 -11.67
N HIS A 443 0.56 -2.46 -10.86
CA HIS A 443 0.87 -3.40 -9.78
C HIS A 443 -0.19 -3.34 -8.67
N LYS A 444 -0.62 -4.51 -8.16
CA LYS A 444 -1.40 -4.60 -6.92
C LYS A 444 -0.47 -4.37 -5.73
N THR A 445 -0.86 -3.49 -4.82
CA THR A 445 -0.24 -3.38 -3.49
C THR A 445 -1.01 -4.19 -2.46
N SER A 446 -0.30 -4.85 -1.55
CA SER A 446 -0.88 -5.49 -0.36
C SER A 446 -0.31 -4.86 0.91
N GLU A 447 -1.09 -4.83 1.99
CA GLU A 447 -0.67 -4.21 3.26
C GLU A 447 -0.64 -5.24 4.39
N SER A 448 0.30 -5.05 5.31
CA SER A 448 0.48 -5.86 6.51
C SER A 448 1.00 -4.98 7.66
N THR A 449 0.77 -5.37 8.91
CA THR A 449 1.26 -4.62 10.08
C THR A 449 2.47 -5.33 10.68
N GLU A 450 3.55 -4.58 10.91
CA GLU A 450 4.68 -4.99 11.73
C GLU A 450 4.57 -4.33 13.10
N SER A 451 4.91 -5.04 14.18
CA SER A 451 4.88 -4.52 15.55
C SER A 451 6.21 -4.73 16.27
N LYS A 452 6.46 -3.86 17.25
CA LYS A 452 7.53 -3.94 18.24
C LYS A 452 7.00 -3.51 19.60
N GLU A 453 7.63 -4.00 20.67
CA GLU A 453 7.36 -3.59 22.04
C GLU A 453 8.68 -3.24 22.71
N VAL A 454 8.67 -2.23 23.58
CA VAL A 454 9.79 -1.88 24.48
C VAL A 454 9.31 -2.09 25.91
N ASN A 455 10.13 -2.73 26.73
CA ASN A 455 9.83 -3.09 28.11
C ASN A 455 10.63 -2.23 29.10
N GLU A 456 10.12 -2.08 30.32
CA GLU A 456 10.90 -1.63 31.47
C GLU A 456 10.76 -2.63 32.62
N THR A 457 11.88 -2.98 33.24
CA THR A 457 11.94 -3.78 34.46
C THR A 457 12.77 -3.05 35.52
N ILE A 458 12.33 -3.12 36.77
CA ILE A 458 12.99 -2.54 37.94
C ILE A 458 13.24 -3.66 38.95
N HIS A 459 14.52 -4.03 39.11
CA HIS A 459 14.96 -4.96 40.15
C HIS A 459 15.07 -4.27 41.50
N TYR A 460 14.57 -4.91 42.56
CA TYR A 460 14.70 -4.43 43.94
C TYR A 460 15.61 -5.36 44.75
N VAL A 461 16.80 -4.90 45.11
CA VAL A 461 17.86 -5.74 45.72
C VAL A 461 18.40 -5.14 47.02
N TYR A 462 18.89 -5.99 47.91
CA TYR A 462 19.69 -5.57 49.06
C TYR A 462 21.13 -5.23 48.62
N SER A 463 21.89 -4.61 49.52
CA SER A 463 23.28 -4.21 49.28
C SER A 463 24.26 -5.36 48.99
N ASP A 464 23.86 -6.62 49.21
CA ASP A 464 24.62 -7.83 48.83
C ASP A 464 24.24 -8.40 47.45
N GLY A 465 23.25 -7.81 46.78
CA GLY A 465 22.71 -8.26 45.49
C GLY A 465 21.61 -9.32 45.58
N SER A 466 21.18 -9.72 46.79
CA SER A 466 20.00 -10.59 46.96
C SER A 466 18.69 -9.82 46.77
N GLN A 467 17.62 -10.51 46.34
CA GLN A 467 16.35 -9.85 46.03
C GLN A 467 15.63 -9.37 47.31
N ALA A 468 15.28 -8.08 47.34
CA ALA A 468 14.63 -7.41 48.47
C ALA A 468 13.10 -7.30 48.31
N ALA A 469 12.63 -7.12 47.08
CA ALA A 469 11.21 -7.18 46.73
C ALA A 469 11.03 -7.82 45.34
N ALA A 470 9.81 -8.22 45.00
CA ALA A 470 9.51 -8.71 43.67
C ALA A 470 9.68 -7.58 42.64
N ASP A 471 10.36 -7.90 41.54
CA ASP A 471 10.68 -6.95 40.47
C ASP A 471 9.40 -6.36 39.84
N TYR A 472 9.45 -5.09 39.49
CA TYR A 472 8.36 -4.44 38.76
C TYR A 472 8.64 -4.54 37.26
N THR A 473 7.64 -4.93 36.47
CA THR A 473 7.68 -4.84 35.00
C THR A 473 6.53 -3.95 34.53
N ALA A 474 6.84 -2.95 33.72
CA ALA A 474 5.85 -2.03 33.16
C ALA A 474 4.96 -2.69 32.09
N THR A 475 3.81 -2.08 31.80
CA THR A 475 3.08 -2.36 30.55
C THR A 475 3.98 -1.97 29.37
N PRO A 476 4.29 -2.87 28.41
CA PRO A 476 5.22 -2.55 27.33
C PRO A 476 4.71 -1.42 26.43
N VAL A 477 5.60 -0.52 26.02
CA VAL A 477 5.28 0.54 25.05
C VAL A 477 5.31 -0.06 23.64
N LYS A 478 4.14 -0.11 23.00
CA LYS A 478 3.92 -0.75 21.70
C LYS A 478 4.05 0.23 20.55
N PHE A 479 4.70 -0.23 19.48
CA PHE A 479 4.81 0.47 18.21
C PHE A 479 4.33 -0.41 17.07
N THR A 480 3.62 0.16 16.11
CA THR A 480 3.17 -0.51 14.89
C THR A 480 3.55 0.31 13.66
N ARG A 481 3.74 -0.36 12.51
CA ARG A 481 3.86 0.30 11.20
C ARG A 481 3.20 -0.52 10.09
N THR A 482 2.66 0.18 9.10
CA THR A 482 2.21 -0.45 7.85
C THR A 482 3.42 -0.83 7.00
N VAL A 483 3.39 -2.04 6.44
CA VAL A 483 4.35 -2.54 5.46
C VAL A 483 3.57 -2.85 4.19
N THR A 484 3.67 -1.96 3.21
CA THR A 484 3.05 -2.12 1.89
C THR A 484 4.02 -2.91 1.00
N THR A 485 3.54 -4.00 0.41
CA THR A 485 4.30 -4.91 -0.46
C THR A 485 3.75 -4.85 -1.88
N ASP A 486 4.63 -4.62 -2.85
CA ASP A 486 4.34 -4.73 -4.28
C ASP A 486 4.12 -6.22 -4.65
N SER A 487 2.98 -6.54 -5.27
CA SER A 487 2.62 -7.94 -5.57
C SER A 487 3.30 -8.51 -6.81
N VAL A 488 4.00 -7.69 -7.60
CA VAL A 488 4.72 -8.09 -8.81
C VAL A 488 6.22 -8.22 -8.52
N THR A 489 6.83 -7.22 -7.88
CA THR A 489 8.28 -7.23 -7.59
C THR A 489 8.62 -7.86 -6.24
N GLY A 490 7.67 -7.86 -5.29
CA GLY A 490 7.91 -8.24 -3.90
C GLY A 490 8.60 -7.17 -3.07
N ASP A 491 8.86 -5.98 -3.63
CA ASP A 491 9.48 -4.86 -2.91
C ASP A 491 8.58 -4.38 -1.76
N LYS A 492 9.21 -3.89 -0.69
CA LYS A 492 8.52 -3.44 0.52
C LYS A 492 8.84 -2.00 0.86
N THR A 493 7.79 -1.18 0.94
CA THR A 493 7.86 0.16 1.53
C THR A 493 7.32 0.12 2.95
N TYR A 494 8.10 0.62 3.89
CA TYR A 494 7.77 0.66 5.31
C TYR A 494 7.29 2.06 5.68
N GLY A 495 6.12 2.15 6.30
CA GLY A 495 5.63 3.39 6.91
C GLY A 495 6.37 3.73 8.21
N ASP A 496 6.13 4.93 8.71
CA ASP A 496 6.67 5.39 9.99
C ASP A 496 6.12 4.58 11.17
N TRP A 497 6.95 4.39 12.20
CA TRP A 497 6.51 3.76 13.45
C TRP A 497 5.55 4.69 14.21
N THR A 498 4.33 4.19 14.43
CA THR A 498 3.30 4.84 15.24
C THR A 498 3.21 4.15 16.60
N ALA A 499 3.23 4.93 17.67
CA ALA A 499 3.02 4.42 19.02
C ALA A 499 1.53 4.15 19.28
N GLU A 500 1.21 3.04 19.95
CA GLU A 500 -0.17 2.64 20.27
C GLU A 500 -0.65 3.29 21.59
N ASP A 501 0.08 3.03 22.69
CA ASP A 501 -0.31 3.43 24.05
C ASP A 501 0.51 4.61 24.64
N GLY A 502 1.41 5.22 23.86
CA GLY A 502 2.24 6.37 24.29
C GLY A 502 3.73 6.20 23.99
N THR A 503 4.59 7.06 24.56
CA THR A 503 6.05 7.02 24.34
C THR A 503 6.84 7.17 25.65
N SER A 504 6.27 6.66 26.75
CA SER A 504 6.79 6.87 28.10
C SER A 504 6.41 5.75 29.07
N PHE A 505 7.30 5.48 30.04
CA PHE A 505 6.99 4.74 31.27
C PHE A 505 6.78 5.72 32.42
N THR A 506 5.73 5.52 33.21
CA THR A 506 5.37 6.37 34.35
C THR A 506 6.27 6.13 35.56
N THR A 507 6.52 7.16 36.38
CA THR A 507 7.22 7.05 37.67
C THR A 507 6.69 5.88 38.52
N VAL A 508 7.61 5.08 39.08
CA VAL A 508 7.31 3.93 39.94
C VAL A 508 7.86 4.17 41.34
N THR A 509 7.01 4.13 42.36
CA THR A 509 7.42 4.23 43.77
C THR A 509 8.00 2.91 44.26
N SER A 510 9.21 2.95 44.83
CA SER A 510 9.90 1.78 45.37
C SER A 510 9.20 1.25 46.64
N PRO A 511 9.06 -0.07 46.82
CA PRO A 511 8.44 -0.65 48.03
C PRO A 511 9.10 -0.18 49.34
N THR A 512 8.32 0.07 50.39
CA THR A 512 8.86 0.28 51.75
C THR A 512 9.22 -1.06 52.38
N ILE A 513 10.47 -1.19 52.85
CA ILE A 513 10.96 -2.37 53.57
C ILE A 513 11.39 -1.90 54.98
N LEU A 514 10.80 -2.50 56.03
CA LEU A 514 11.07 -2.12 57.42
C LEU A 514 12.56 -2.30 57.76
N GLY A 515 13.19 -1.30 58.36
CA GLY A 515 14.61 -1.33 58.71
C GLY A 515 15.57 -1.13 57.52
N TYR A 516 15.06 -0.77 56.34
CA TYR A 516 15.90 -0.49 55.16
C TYR A 516 15.45 0.78 54.42
N THR A 517 16.43 1.54 53.93
CA THR A 517 16.22 2.69 53.06
C THR A 517 16.65 2.35 51.63
N ALA A 518 15.77 2.59 50.66
CA ALA A 518 16.11 2.52 49.23
C ALA A 518 16.95 3.73 48.81
N ASP A 519 17.95 3.52 47.95
CA ASP A 519 18.73 4.59 47.32
C ASP A 519 17.86 5.51 46.44
N GLN A 520 16.83 4.93 45.82
CA GLN A 520 15.83 5.60 45.00
C GLN A 520 14.43 5.29 45.57
N LEU A 521 13.78 6.29 46.18
CA LEU A 521 12.39 6.16 46.67
C LEU A 521 11.38 6.08 45.52
N GLU A 522 11.72 6.66 44.36
CA GLU A 522 10.95 6.58 43.12
C GLU A 522 11.92 6.44 41.95
N VAL A 523 11.62 5.55 41.01
CA VAL A 523 12.23 5.50 39.68
C VAL A 523 11.42 6.42 38.79
N GLY A 524 12.01 7.54 38.36
CA GLY A 524 11.30 8.61 37.66
C GLY A 524 10.91 8.29 36.20
N GLU A 525 9.83 8.93 35.75
CA GLU A 525 9.27 8.83 34.39
C GLU A 525 10.34 8.86 33.28
N ILE A 526 10.25 7.91 32.35
CA ILE A 526 11.08 7.85 31.14
C ILE A 526 10.21 8.28 29.97
N THR A 527 10.66 9.27 29.20
CA THR A 527 9.91 9.83 28.04
C THR A 527 10.74 9.82 26.77
N GLY A 528 10.09 9.89 25.61
CA GLY A 528 10.75 9.89 24.30
C GLY A 528 11.15 8.51 23.79
N ILE A 529 10.48 7.46 24.27
CA ILE A 529 10.68 6.08 23.82
C ILE A 529 10.26 5.96 22.35
N THR A 530 11.06 5.25 21.57
CA THR A 530 10.84 4.95 20.15
C THR A 530 10.91 3.44 19.87
N ALA A 531 10.43 3.00 18.71
CA ALA A 531 10.46 1.59 18.29
C ALA A 531 11.88 0.98 18.15
N ASP A 532 12.94 1.77 18.19
CA ASP A 532 14.34 1.31 18.14
C ASP A 532 15.08 1.51 19.48
N THR A 533 14.33 1.82 20.55
CA THR A 533 14.85 1.80 21.93
C THR A 533 15.01 0.35 22.39
N ALA A 534 16.11 0.04 23.08
CA ALA A 534 16.26 -1.25 23.75
C ALA A 534 15.40 -1.29 25.03
N ASP A 535 15.10 -2.51 25.50
CA ASP A 535 14.45 -2.72 26.80
C ASP A 535 15.27 -2.07 27.93
N ILE A 536 14.56 -1.54 28.93
CA ILE A 536 15.14 -0.69 29.97
C ILE A 536 15.19 -1.44 31.29
N GLU A 537 16.40 -1.71 31.76
CA GLU A 537 16.65 -2.31 33.07
C GLU A 537 17.06 -1.26 34.11
N LYS A 538 16.49 -1.37 35.30
CA LYS A 538 16.76 -0.52 36.46
C LYS A 538 17.06 -1.37 37.69
N THR A 539 17.74 -0.77 38.67
CA THR A 539 17.99 -1.40 39.95
C THR A 539 17.88 -0.37 41.07
N VAL A 540 17.14 -0.74 42.10
CA VAL A 540 16.97 0.02 43.36
C VAL A 540 17.62 -0.81 44.47
N VAL A 541 18.49 -0.19 45.26
CA VAL A 541 19.33 -0.85 46.26
C VAL A 541 18.89 -0.45 47.67
N TYR A 542 18.52 -1.44 48.47
CA TYR A 542 18.16 -1.28 49.86
C TYR A 542 19.39 -1.39 50.76
N THR A 543 19.63 -0.33 51.54
CA THR A 543 20.66 -0.24 52.58
C THR A 543 19.98 -0.38 53.94
N ALA A 544 20.54 -1.19 54.84
CA ALA A 544 20.00 -1.32 56.20
C ALA A 544 20.10 0.00 56.98
N ASN A 545 19.10 0.30 57.80
CA ASN A 545 19.09 1.49 58.65
C ASN A 545 20.09 1.33 59.81
N THR A 546 20.76 2.40 60.22
CA THR A 546 21.72 2.36 61.34
C THR A 546 21.03 2.66 62.67
N GLU A 547 20.75 1.60 63.42
CA GLU A 547 20.11 1.64 64.73
C GLU A 547 21.07 1.92 65.88
N LYS A 548 20.52 2.19 67.06
CA LYS A 548 21.25 2.69 68.23
C LYS A 548 20.79 2.03 69.52
N ALA A 549 21.71 1.85 70.44
CA ALA A 549 21.40 1.43 71.79
C ALA A 549 22.28 2.16 72.82
N LYS A 550 21.89 2.11 74.09
CA LYS A 550 22.61 2.73 75.21
C LYS A 550 22.67 1.78 76.41
N VAL A 551 23.80 1.78 77.11
CA VAL A 551 23.98 1.13 78.42
C VAL A 551 24.41 2.18 79.45
N THR A 552 23.72 2.25 80.58
CA THR A 552 23.97 3.18 81.68
C THR A 552 24.57 2.41 82.87
N TYR A 553 25.67 2.89 83.44
CA TYR A 553 26.17 2.36 84.72
C TYR A 553 25.77 3.31 85.85
N ILE A 554 25.22 2.77 86.94
CA ILE A 554 24.59 3.52 88.03
C ILE A 554 25.19 3.10 89.37
N ASP A 555 25.42 4.08 90.25
CA ASP A 555 25.78 3.90 91.65
C ASP A 555 24.55 4.10 92.54
N ASP A 556 24.02 2.99 93.06
CA ASP A 556 22.88 2.94 93.99
C ASP A 556 23.21 3.52 95.37
N THR A 557 24.50 3.72 95.68
CA THR A 557 24.95 4.32 96.95
C THR A 557 24.78 5.84 96.94
N THR A 558 24.71 6.47 95.77
CA THR A 558 24.56 7.92 95.65
C THR A 558 23.57 8.41 94.57
N ASP A 559 22.76 7.51 94.01
CA ASP A 559 21.77 7.74 92.94
C ASP A 559 22.36 8.44 91.70
N LYS A 560 23.54 8.01 91.23
CA LYS A 560 24.27 8.67 90.13
C LYS A 560 24.66 7.75 89.00
N THR A 561 24.52 8.25 87.77
CA THR A 561 25.17 7.67 86.60
C THR A 561 26.69 7.77 86.72
N LEU A 562 27.37 6.63 86.80
CA LEU A 562 28.82 6.50 86.74
C LEU A 562 29.34 6.73 85.30
N SER A 563 28.68 6.12 84.31
CA SER A 563 29.03 6.29 82.91
C SER A 563 27.89 5.89 81.96
N THR A 564 28.06 6.16 80.67
CA THR A 564 27.14 5.77 79.60
C THR A 564 27.93 5.28 78.40
N LYS A 565 27.60 4.09 77.89
CA LYS A 565 28.08 3.56 76.61
C LYS A 565 26.96 3.71 75.59
N ASN A 566 27.21 4.47 74.52
CA ASN A 566 26.38 4.44 73.32
C ASN A 566 26.90 3.35 72.37
N LEU A 567 25.99 2.70 71.66
CA LEU A 567 26.20 1.62 70.69
C LEU A 567 25.41 1.94 69.41
N SER A 568 25.86 1.41 68.28
CA SER A 568 25.16 1.54 66.99
C SER A 568 25.58 0.45 66.02
N GLY A 569 24.63 -0.07 65.24
CA GLY A 569 24.85 -1.09 64.22
C GLY A 569 23.68 -1.14 63.24
N ASP A 570 23.84 -1.89 62.17
CA ASP A 570 22.85 -1.93 61.09
C ASP A 570 21.65 -2.82 61.47
N TYR A 571 20.48 -2.52 60.90
CA TYR A 571 19.23 -3.23 61.19
C TYR A 571 19.36 -4.75 60.99
N GLY A 572 18.85 -5.51 61.96
CA GLY A 572 18.96 -6.97 62.02
C GLY A 572 20.30 -7.52 62.55
N THR A 573 21.31 -6.67 62.82
CA THR A 573 22.61 -7.12 63.38
C THR A 573 22.58 -7.23 64.91
N THR A 574 23.64 -7.79 65.50
CA THR A 574 23.81 -7.95 66.96
C THR A 574 25.14 -7.35 67.42
N ASP A 575 25.13 -6.54 68.48
CA ASP A 575 26.34 -5.87 68.97
C ASP A 575 27.32 -6.82 69.69
N SER A 576 28.61 -6.55 69.53
CA SER A 576 29.72 -7.29 70.14
C SER A 576 30.06 -6.84 71.58
N TYR A 577 29.61 -5.65 71.99
CA TYR A 577 29.85 -5.07 73.30
C TYR A 577 29.29 -5.94 74.44
N ARG A 578 29.99 -5.98 75.57
CA ARG A 578 29.55 -6.64 76.81
C ARG A 578 29.89 -5.75 78.02
N THR A 579 29.10 -5.89 79.07
CA THR A 579 29.21 -5.15 80.33
C THR A 579 30.36 -5.62 81.22
N THR A 580 30.74 -6.89 81.10
CA THR A 580 31.61 -7.62 82.05
C THR A 580 32.91 -6.91 82.41
N ASP A 581 33.64 -6.37 81.42
CA ASP A 581 34.92 -5.68 81.69
C ASP A 581 34.70 -4.34 82.42
N THR A 582 33.64 -3.61 82.07
CA THR A 582 33.34 -2.31 82.70
C THR A 582 32.82 -2.50 84.13
N ILE A 583 31.99 -3.52 84.36
CA ILE A 583 31.57 -3.94 85.72
C ILE A 583 32.82 -4.23 86.56
N LYS A 584 33.75 -5.02 86.03
CA LYS A 584 34.98 -5.41 86.71
C LYS A 584 35.90 -4.22 87.03
N ASP A 585 35.97 -3.24 86.15
CA ASP A 585 36.70 -2.00 86.41
C ASP A 585 36.06 -1.19 87.56
N TYR A 586 34.73 -1.16 87.69
CA TYR A 586 34.09 -0.59 88.88
C TYR A 586 34.30 -1.47 90.13
N GLU A 587 34.28 -2.80 90.02
CA GLU A 587 34.55 -3.69 91.15
C GLU A 587 35.95 -3.50 91.75
N ASN A 588 36.94 -3.21 90.89
CA ASN A 588 38.31 -2.85 91.25
C ASN A 588 38.40 -1.47 91.94
N GLN A 589 37.47 -0.56 91.65
CA GLN A 589 37.37 0.78 92.26
C GLN A 589 36.60 0.79 93.59
N GLY A 590 36.22 -0.39 94.12
CA GLY A 590 35.55 -0.52 95.42
C GLY A 590 34.05 -0.74 95.35
N TYR A 591 33.45 -0.84 94.15
CA TYR A 591 32.04 -1.18 93.97
C TYR A 591 31.79 -2.70 94.03
N SER A 592 30.53 -3.11 94.13
CA SER A 592 30.00 -4.46 93.90
C SER A 592 28.84 -4.38 92.93
N LEU A 593 28.68 -5.38 92.04
CA LEU A 593 27.50 -5.46 91.16
C LEU A 593 26.22 -5.72 91.96
N VAL A 594 25.14 -5.00 91.63
CA VAL A 594 23.78 -5.19 92.14
C VAL A 594 22.91 -5.86 91.07
N SER A 595 22.90 -5.32 89.84
CA SER A 595 22.19 -5.89 88.70
C SER A 595 22.82 -5.50 87.36
N ASP A 596 22.54 -6.28 86.33
CA ASP A 596 22.90 -6.03 84.93
C ASP A 596 21.73 -6.54 84.08
N ASP A 597 21.02 -5.64 83.38
CA ASP A 597 19.93 -6.02 82.46
C ASP A 597 20.38 -6.19 81.00
N TYR A 598 21.67 -5.96 80.71
CA TYR A 598 22.19 -5.99 79.36
C TYR A 598 22.20 -7.42 78.80
N PRO A 599 21.73 -7.65 77.55
CA PRO A 599 21.70 -8.99 76.98
C PRO A 599 23.10 -9.62 76.91
N SER A 600 23.27 -10.80 77.52
CA SER A 600 24.55 -11.55 77.51
C SER A 600 25.06 -11.93 76.10
N THR A 601 24.17 -11.94 75.12
CA THR A 601 24.45 -12.13 73.68
C THR A 601 24.69 -10.83 72.91
N GLY A 602 24.57 -9.67 73.56
CA GLY A 602 24.55 -8.36 72.92
C GLY A 602 23.14 -7.94 72.51
N VAL A 603 22.94 -6.63 72.37
CA VAL A 603 21.70 -6.06 71.83
C VAL A 603 21.51 -6.44 70.36
N VAL A 604 20.28 -6.79 69.99
CA VAL A 604 19.87 -6.97 68.59
C VAL A 604 19.19 -5.70 68.08
N TYR A 605 19.57 -5.27 66.88
CA TYR A 605 19.09 -4.07 66.20
C TYR A 605 17.86 -4.34 65.34
N ASP A 606 16.81 -4.94 65.91
CA ASP A 606 15.60 -5.42 65.20
C ASP A 606 14.39 -4.45 65.28
N GLU A 607 14.53 -3.27 65.89
CA GLU A 607 13.50 -2.23 65.98
C GLU A 607 13.93 -0.94 65.27
N ASP A 608 13.32 -0.66 64.11
CA ASP A 608 13.64 0.46 63.21
C ASP A 608 13.35 1.83 63.86
N GLY A 609 14.38 2.67 64.01
CA GLY A 609 14.33 3.97 64.66
C GLY A 609 14.29 3.99 66.20
N THR A 610 14.33 2.83 66.88
CA THR A 610 14.19 2.75 68.35
C THR A 610 15.55 2.71 69.06
N VAL A 611 15.79 3.66 69.98
CA VAL A 611 16.99 3.66 70.84
C VAL A 611 16.78 2.76 72.07
N LYS A 612 17.21 1.50 71.98
CA LYS A 612 17.13 0.55 73.11
C LYS A 612 18.04 1.00 74.26
N SER A 613 17.58 0.85 75.50
CA SER A 613 18.30 1.31 76.70
C SER A 613 18.38 0.21 77.76
N TYR A 614 19.52 0.15 78.45
CA TYR A 614 19.91 -0.88 79.41
C TYR A 614 20.61 -0.24 80.61
N GLU A 615 20.46 -0.78 81.81
CA GLU A 615 21.00 -0.25 83.07
C GLU A 615 21.74 -1.32 83.90
N VAL A 616 22.88 -0.91 84.47
CA VAL A 616 23.78 -1.75 85.26
C VAL A 616 24.04 -1.06 86.59
N HIS A 617 23.61 -1.67 87.68
CA HIS A 617 23.60 -1.07 89.01
C HIS A 617 24.74 -1.62 89.88
N LEU A 618 25.40 -0.74 90.63
CA LEU A 618 26.54 -1.03 91.48
C LEU A 618 26.42 -0.30 92.84
N THR A 619 27.05 -0.83 93.89
CA THR A 619 27.06 -0.22 95.23
C THR A 619 28.42 -0.36 95.94
N HIS A 620 28.73 0.50 96.90
CA HIS A 620 30.04 0.53 97.59
C HIS A 620 30.30 -0.70 98.49
N LYS A 621 31.56 -1.16 98.54
CA LYS A 621 32.07 -2.12 99.54
C LYS A 621 32.47 -1.42 100.84
N THR A 622 32.34 -2.10 101.99
CA THR A 622 32.78 -1.59 103.31
C THR A 622 33.74 -2.56 104.04
N SER A 623 34.49 -2.06 105.02
CA SER A 623 35.49 -2.83 105.80
C SER A 623 35.65 -2.29 107.23
N GLU A 624 36.16 -3.09 108.19
CA GLU A 624 36.17 -2.72 109.63
C GLU A 624 37.50 -2.97 110.37
N SER A 625 37.71 -2.28 111.51
CA SER A 625 38.93 -2.30 112.33
C SER A 625 38.67 -1.86 113.80
N THR A 626 39.68 -1.92 114.70
CA THR A 626 39.51 -1.73 116.17
C THR A 626 40.67 -0.91 116.81
N GLU A 627 40.40 -0.17 117.90
CA GLU A 627 41.31 0.77 118.61
C GLU A 627 41.22 0.61 120.15
N SER A 628 42.26 0.92 120.96
CA SER A 628 42.33 0.62 122.43
C SER A 628 43.12 1.62 123.33
N LYS A 629 42.83 1.71 124.65
CA LYS A 629 43.50 2.56 125.69
C LYS A 629 43.55 1.93 127.12
N GLU A 630 44.43 2.40 128.03
CA GLU A 630 44.62 1.92 129.43
C GLU A 630 44.93 3.04 130.48
N VAL A 631 44.72 2.81 131.81
CA VAL A 631 44.90 3.76 132.96
C VAL A 631 45.35 3.05 134.27
N ASN A 632 46.21 3.63 135.14
CA ASN A 632 46.91 2.98 136.30
C ASN A 632 46.74 3.67 137.71
N GLU A 633 47.15 3.00 138.81
CA GLU A 633 47.31 3.56 140.18
C GLU A 633 48.57 3.02 140.90
N THR A 634 49.22 3.85 141.76
CA THR A 634 50.31 3.47 142.69
C THR A 634 50.18 4.09 144.10
N ILE A 635 50.70 3.43 145.15
CA ILE A 635 50.67 3.87 146.56
C ILE A 635 52.02 3.61 147.25
N HIS A 636 52.64 4.65 147.84
CA HIS A 636 53.95 4.57 148.51
C HIS A 636 53.87 4.49 150.05
N TYR A 637 54.83 3.84 150.71
CA TYR A 637 54.86 3.69 152.18
C TYR A 637 56.21 4.10 152.80
N VAL A 638 56.24 5.15 153.63
CA VAL A 638 57.47 5.76 154.20
C VAL A 638 57.44 5.96 155.73
N TYR A 639 58.58 6.12 156.38
CA TYR A 639 58.67 6.55 157.78
C TYR A 639 58.58 8.08 157.88
N SER A 640 58.40 8.60 159.09
CA SER A 640 58.35 10.05 159.35
C SER A 640 59.67 10.82 159.10
N ASP A 641 60.76 10.13 158.76
CA ASP A 641 62.01 10.73 158.24
C ASP A 641 62.11 10.70 156.70
N GLY A 642 61.09 10.19 156.01
CA GLY A 642 61.03 10.05 154.56
C GLY A 642 61.73 8.81 153.99
N SER A 643 62.36 7.97 154.82
CA SER A 643 62.91 6.68 154.37
C SER A 643 61.79 5.65 154.12
N GLN A 644 62.00 4.68 153.23
CA GLN A 644 60.93 3.72 152.87
C GLN A 644 60.58 2.79 154.04
N ALA A 645 59.29 2.68 154.36
CA ALA A 645 58.75 1.84 155.42
C ALA A 645 58.26 0.48 154.91
N ALA A 646 57.67 0.45 153.71
CA ALA A 646 57.31 -0.78 153.02
C ALA A 646 57.39 -0.60 151.50
N ALA A 647 57.35 -1.71 150.75
CA ALA A 647 57.30 -1.68 149.31
C ALA A 647 55.96 -1.10 148.82
N ASP A 648 56.03 -0.33 147.73
CA ASP A 648 54.90 0.37 147.15
C ASP A 648 53.91 -0.61 146.49
N TYR A 649 52.63 -0.26 146.47
CA TYR A 649 51.57 -1.00 145.76
C TYR A 649 51.31 -0.38 144.39
N THR A 650 50.98 -1.20 143.39
CA THR A 650 50.54 -0.76 142.06
C THR A 650 49.31 -1.59 141.65
N ALA A 651 48.26 -0.93 141.17
CA ALA A 651 47.03 -1.59 140.74
C ALA A 651 47.16 -2.22 139.33
N THR A 652 46.21 -3.08 138.97
CA THR A 652 46.07 -3.57 137.58
C THR A 652 45.33 -2.53 136.74
N PRO A 653 45.86 -2.09 135.57
CA PRO A 653 45.26 -1.00 134.81
C PRO A 653 43.87 -1.30 134.26
N VAL A 654 43.05 -0.26 134.11
CA VAL A 654 41.71 -0.28 133.52
C VAL A 654 41.78 0.05 132.02
N LYS A 655 41.06 -0.71 131.18
CA LYS A 655 41.23 -0.76 129.71
C LYS A 655 39.94 -0.52 128.91
N PHE A 656 40.05 0.02 127.69
CA PHE A 656 38.92 0.34 126.79
C PHE A 656 39.22 0.05 125.31
N THR A 657 38.18 -0.26 124.50
CA THR A 657 38.25 -0.54 123.03
C THR A 657 37.05 0.03 122.23
N ARG A 658 37.20 0.24 120.90
CA ARG A 658 36.11 0.60 119.95
C ARG A 658 36.33 0.13 118.49
N THR A 659 35.27 0.13 117.66
CA THR A 659 35.29 -0.27 116.23
C THR A 659 35.28 0.92 115.27
N VAL A 660 35.83 0.75 114.05
CA VAL A 660 35.86 1.74 112.96
C VAL A 660 35.56 1.09 111.59
N THR A 661 34.49 1.52 110.93
CA THR A 661 34.07 1.09 109.58
C THR A 661 34.58 2.07 108.51
N THR A 662 34.96 1.57 107.32
CA THR A 662 35.49 2.37 106.20
C THR A 662 34.78 2.01 104.88
N ASP A 663 34.36 3.03 104.14
CA ASP A 663 33.81 2.94 102.77
C ASP A 663 34.96 2.80 101.73
N SER A 664 34.85 1.84 100.82
CA SER A 664 35.97 1.45 99.93
C SER A 664 36.10 2.28 98.65
N VAL A 665 35.11 3.10 98.31
CA VAL A 665 35.12 3.97 97.12
C VAL A 665 35.54 5.39 97.50
N THR A 666 35.02 5.88 98.63
CA THR A 666 35.22 7.25 99.10
C THR A 666 36.27 7.38 100.21
N GLY A 667 36.66 6.28 100.85
CA GLY A 667 37.61 6.27 101.97
C GLY A 667 37.06 6.85 103.29
N ASN A 668 35.77 7.21 103.33
CA ASN A 668 35.13 7.78 104.51
C ASN A 668 35.10 6.78 105.68
N LYS A 669 35.30 7.27 106.91
CA LYS A 669 35.36 6.45 108.13
C LYS A 669 34.27 6.82 109.14
N THR A 670 33.64 5.80 109.69
CA THR A 670 32.62 5.90 110.75
C THR A 670 33.15 5.20 112.01
N TYR A 671 33.12 5.88 113.15
CA TYR A 671 33.68 5.38 114.41
C TYR A 671 32.54 5.01 115.37
N GLY A 672 32.66 3.87 116.04
CA GLY A 672 31.77 3.45 117.12
C GLY A 672 32.21 3.94 118.51
N ASP A 673 31.40 3.61 119.52
CA ASP A 673 31.61 4.03 120.91
C ASP A 673 32.69 3.21 121.64
N TRP A 674 33.28 3.81 122.68
CA TRP A 674 34.25 3.17 123.57
C TRP A 674 33.58 2.26 124.61
N THR A 675 34.10 1.03 124.75
CA THR A 675 33.65 0.00 125.71
C THR A 675 34.77 -0.30 126.71
N ALA A 676 34.45 -0.45 128.00
CA ALA A 676 35.40 -0.85 129.05
C ALA A 676 35.60 -2.38 129.08
N GLU A 677 36.84 -2.85 129.24
CA GLU A 677 37.17 -4.29 129.19
C GLU A 677 37.20 -4.97 130.57
N ASN A 678 37.71 -4.31 131.60
CA ASN A 678 38.08 -4.96 132.87
C ASN A 678 37.74 -4.18 134.16
N GLY A 679 36.94 -3.12 134.08
CA GLY A 679 36.44 -2.39 135.26
C GLY A 679 36.35 -0.87 135.03
N THR A 680 36.12 -0.13 136.11
CA THR A 680 36.19 1.35 136.17
C THR A 680 36.64 1.85 137.55
N SER A 681 37.35 1.01 138.32
CA SER A 681 37.82 1.32 139.68
C SER A 681 39.13 0.61 140.05
N PHE A 682 39.83 1.15 141.06
CA PHE A 682 40.94 0.51 141.77
C PHE A 682 40.55 0.29 143.23
N ALA A 683 40.71 -0.94 143.72
CA ALA A 683 40.26 -1.37 145.04
C ALA A 683 41.06 -0.74 146.19
N ALA A 684 40.43 -0.63 147.37
CA ALA A 684 41.09 -0.14 148.59
C ALA A 684 42.27 -1.05 149.04
N VAL A 685 43.30 -0.44 149.62
CA VAL A 685 44.58 -1.10 149.94
C VAL A 685 44.99 -0.84 151.39
N THR A 686 45.03 -1.90 152.19
CA THR A 686 45.45 -1.84 153.60
C THR A 686 46.96 -1.62 153.73
N SER A 687 47.36 -0.67 154.56
CA SER A 687 48.76 -0.35 154.83
C SER A 687 49.44 -1.44 155.67
N PRO A 688 50.71 -1.81 155.40
CA PRO A 688 51.46 -2.80 156.18
C PRO A 688 51.57 -2.48 157.68
N THR A 689 51.86 -3.47 158.52
CA THR A 689 52.06 -3.27 159.97
C THR A 689 53.52 -3.41 160.36
N ILE A 690 54.07 -2.44 161.10
CA ILE A 690 55.50 -2.37 161.45
C ILE A 690 55.66 -2.35 162.97
N SER A 691 56.49 -3.22 163.54
CA SER A 691 56.56 -3.40 164.99
C SER A 691 57.22 -2.19 165.69
N GLY A 692 56.51 -1.60 166.66
CA GLY A 692 56.93 -0.39 167.36
C GLY A 692 56.69 0.92 166.59
N TYR A 693 55.92 0.85 165.49
CA TYR A 693 55.53 1.99 164.67
C TYR A 693 54.04 1.92 164.28
N THR A 694 53.37 3.07 164.24
CA THR A 694 51.98 3.25 163.81
C THR A 694 51.92 4.08 162.53
N ALA A 695 51.09 3.69 161.55
CA ALA A 695 50.84 4.43 160.31
C ALA A 695 49.85 5.60 160.51
N ASP A 696 49.96 6.65 159.71
CA ASP A 696 48.97 7.74 159.63
C ASP A 696 47.64 7.28 159.00
N GLN A 697 47.73 6.44 157.98
CA GLN A 697 46.63 5.80 157.27
C GLN A 697 46.82 4.29 157.34
N LEU A 698 45.88 3.58 157.98
CA LEU A 698 45.87 2.11 158.00
C LEU A 698 45.34 1.50 156.68
N GLU A 699 44.72 2.31 155.82
CA GLU A 699 44.16 1.89 154.54
C GLU A 699 44.02 3.11 153.61
N VAL A 700 44.30 2.93 152.32
CA VAL A 700 43.99 3.89 151.26
C VAL A 700 42.72 3.42 150.56
N GLY A 701 41.67 4.25 150.58
CA GLY A 701 40.34 3.88 150.06
C GLY A 701 40.24 3.80 148.53
N GLU A 702 39.25 3.02 148.07
CA GLU A 702 38.92 2.73 146.67
C GLU A 702 38.74 4.00 145.81
N ILE A 703 39.22 3.94 144.56
CA ILE A 703 38.99 4.95 143.52
C ILE A 703 37.98 4.40 142.51
N THR A 704 36.89 5.11 142.26
CA THR A 704 35.84 4.72 141.30
C THR A 704 35.59 5.81 140.25
N GLY A 705 35.12 5.42 139.05
CA GLY A 705 34.72 6.35 137.99
C GLY A 705 35.73 6.53 136.87
N ILE A 706 36.64 5.58 136.66
CA ILE A 706 37.68 5.61 135.63
C ILE A 706 37.06 5.46 134.23
N THR A 707 37.52 6.27 133.28
CA THR A 707 37.11 6.30 131.87
C THR A 707 38.32 6.21 130.93
N ALA A 708 38.08 6.04 129.62
CA ALA A 708 39.11 6.01 128.58
C ALA A 708 39.96 7.30 128.46
N ASP A 709 39.58 8.37 129.15
CA ASP A 709 40.28 9.66 129.17
C ASP A 709 40.68 10.08 130.61
N THR A 710 40.59 9.16 131.58
CA THR A 710 41.09 9.37 132.96
C THR A 710 42.61 9.21 133.00
N ALA A 711 43.27 9.94 133.90
CA ALA A 711 44.72 9.88 134.10
C ALA A 711 45.10 8.99 135.29
N ASP A 712 46.35 8.51 135.30
CA ASP A 712 46.91 7.64 136.33
C ASP A 712 47.03 8.34 137.70
N VAL A 713 47.03 7.56 138.80
CA VAL A 713 46.92 8.07 140.18
C VAL A 713 48.09 7.62 141.09
N GLU A 714 48.53 8.50 141.99
CA GLU A 714 49.55 8.20 143.03
C GLU A 714 49.10 8.62 144.44
N LYS A 715 49.58 7.93 145.48
CA LYS A 715 49.23 8.09 146.91
C LYS A 715 50.43 7.85 147.84
N THR A 716 50.38 8.27 149.12
CA THR A 716 51.46 7.99 150.11
C THR A 716 50.93 7.85 151.55
N VAL A 717 51.61 7.02 152.35
CA VAL A 717 51.33 6.68 153.76
C VAL A 717 52.62 6.74 154.61
N VAL A 718 52.53 7.14 155.89
CA VAL A 718 53.66 7.52 156.76
C VAL A 718 53.65 6.84 158.15
N TYR A 719 54.79 6.37 158.67
CA TYR A 719 54.91 5.60 159.94
C TYR A 719 55.71 6.32 161.07
N THR A 720 55.25 6.20 162.33
CA THR A 720 55.78 6.93 163.52
C THR A 720 55.93 6.03 164.78
N LYS A 721 56.88 6.30 165.71
CA LYS A 721 57.38 5.35 166.74
C LYS A 721 56.84 5.52 168.19
N ASP A 722 56.76 4.41 168.94
CA ASP A 722 56.16 4.30 170.30
C ASP A 722 57.13 4.49 171.52
N VAL A 723 56.59 4.75 172.75
CA VAL A 723 57.35 5.02 174.02
C VAL A 723 56.66 4.51 175.33
N THR A 724 57.38 4.49 176.47
CA THR A 724 56.94 3.92 177.79
C THR A 724 57.23 4.82 179.03
N PRO A 725 56.60 4.62 180.22
CA PRO A 725 56.20 5.73 181.12
C PRO A 725 56.91 5.91 182.49
N THR A 726 56.67 7.07 183.14
CA THR A 726 57.05 7.43 184.54
C THR A 726 55.95 8.23 185.26
N THR A 727 56.10 8.49 186.58
CA THR A 727 55.06 9.00 187.51
C THR A 727 55.71 9.88 188.61
N PRO A 728 55.03 10.82 189.34
CA PRO A 728 53.84 11.66 189.09
C PRO A 728 54.14 13.19 189.17
N THR A 729 53.16 14.08 188.89
CA THR A 729 52.75 15.28 189.69
C THR A 729 51.61 16.07 189.01
N SER A 730 51.13 17.18 189.60
CA SER A 730 49.92 17.95 189.25
C SER A 730 50.22 19.42 188.93
N ASP A 731 49.50 20.08 188.00
CA ASP A 731 48.66 21.30 188.22
C ASP A 731 47.96 21.78 186.88
N SER A 732 47.45 23.03 186.81
CA SER A 732 46.26 23.48 186.03
C SER A 732 46.42 24.35 184.74
N SER A 733 45.42 24.26 183.82
CA SER A 733 44.75 25.31 182.98
C SER A 733 45.21 25.87 181.56
N THR A 734 44.20 26.02 180.65
CA THR A 734 43.87 27.09 179.60
C THR A 734 44.36 27.18 178.09
N ASN A 735 43.40 26.99 177.12
CA ASN A 735 42.89 27.79 175.93
C ASN A 735 43.62 28.26 174.58
N THR A 736 43.08 27.82 173.39
CA THR A 736 42.76 28.47 172.03
C THR A 736 43.84 29.20 171.10
N PRO A 737 43.61 29.74 169.83
CA PRO A 737 42.61 29.63 168.67
C PRO A 737 43.02 29.80 167.11
N THR A 738 42.08 29.55 166.12
CA THR A 738 41.68 30.26 164.80
C THR A 738 42.23 30.12 163.30
N THR A 739 41.34 29.69 162.33
CA THR A 739 40.88 30.13 160.90
C THR A 739 41.82 30.52 159.67
N PRO A 740 41.42 30.95 158.39
CA PRO A 740 40.18 30.92 157.46
C PRO A 740 40.31 30.82 155.85
N THR A 741 39.18 30.79 155.05
CA THR A 741 38.87 31.30 153.61
C THR A 741 39.46 30.69 152.27
N SER A 742 38.97 30.83 150.98
CA SER A 742 37.65 31.09 150.26
C SER A 742 37.65 31.04 148.65
N ASP A 743 36.47 30.81 147.97
CA ASP A 743 35.90 31.25 146.61
C ASP A 743 36.53 30.95 145.17
N SER A 744 35.91 31.06 143.94
CA SER A 744 34.50 30.93 143.34
C SER A 744 34.33 31.18 141.76
N SER A 745 33.19 30.75 141.11
CA SER A 745 32.47 31.19 139.82
C SER A 745 32.98 30.86 138.33
N THR A 746 32.33 31.01 137.11
CA THR A 746 30.97 30.98 136.37
C THR A 746 31.16 31.26 134.80
N THR A 747 30.32 31.30 133.70
CA THR A 747 28.95 30.92 133.08
C THR A 747 28.79 31.51 131.60
N ASN A 748 27.84 31.28 130.62
CA ASN A 748 26.94 30.18 130.10
C ASN A 748 25.93 30.55 128.89
N ASN A 749 25.69 29.69 127.84
CA ASN A 749 24.48 29.40 126.94
C ASN A 749 23.81 30.21 125.72
N ASN A 750 23.25 29.45 124.72
CA ASN A 750 21.93 29.44 123.95
C ASN A 750 21.47 30.23 122.64
N ASN A 751 20.81 29.47 121.70
CA ASN A 751 19.54 29.59 120.84
C ASN A 751 19.15 30.88 120.01
N GLU A 752 18.27 30.94 118.95
CA GLU A 752 17.49 30.04 118.02
C GLU A 752 16.79 30.80 116.82
N VAL A 753 16.42 30.11 115.70
CA VAL A 753 15.22 30.31 114.76
C VAL A 753 15.09 31.65 113.95
N THR A 754 14.38 31.91 112.81
CA THR A 754 13.47 31.30 111.75
C THR A 754 14.06 31.59 110.32
N GLN A 755 13.56 31.30 109.08
CA GLN A 755 12.37 30.77 108.33
C GLN A 755 11.60 31.77 107.40
N LEU A 756 11.37 31.37 106.11
CA LEU A 756 10.42 31.89 105.06
C LEU A 756 10.73 33.26 104.38
N ASP A 757 10.28 33.64 103.16
CA ASP A 757 9.34 33.06 102.13
C ASP A 757 9.53 33.67 100.69
N SER A 758 8.80 33.17 99.66
CA SER A 758 8.27 33.88 98.45
C SER A 758 8.64 33.43 96.99
N ALA A 759 7.92 32.43 96.49
CA ALA A 759 7.10 32.39 95.24
C ALA A 759 7.48 33.06 93.87
N THR A 760 7.71 32.20 92.86
CA THR A 760 6.99 32.04 91.55
C THR A 760 6.67 33.23 90.57
N THR A 761 7.15 33.15 89.30
CA THR A 761 6.37 33.01 88.01
C THR A 761 7.28 33.14 86.76
N ALA A 762 6.76 32.92 85.52
CA ALA A 762 7.55 32.59 84.32
C ALA A 762 7.19 33.35 83.02
N SER A 763 8.13 33.45 82.05
CA SER A 763 7.90 33.28 80.58
C SER A 763 9.16 33.52 79.69
N LYS A 764 9.12 32.97 78.46
CA LYS A 764 10.08 33.02 77.30
C LYS A 764 9.51 34.05 76.25
N PRO A 765 10.24 34.75 75.32
CA PRO A 765 11.19 34.17 74.35
C PRO A 765 12.33 35.00 73.68
N SER A 766 13.18 34.26 72.93
CA SER A 766 13.97 34.61 71.73
C SER A 766 15.08 35.68 71.87
N GLU A 767 16.38 35.34 71.86
CA GLU A 767 17.26 34.77 70.78
C GLU A 767 17.75 35.77 69.72
N SER A 768 19.05 35.64 69.41
CA SER A 768 19.85 36.43 68.47
C SER A 768 21.00 35.54 67.95
N SER A 769 21.46 35.74 66.71
CA SER A 769 22.38 34.82 66.02
C SER A 769 23.57 35.53 65.37
N ALA A 770 24.74 34.86 65.37
CA ALA A 770 25.94 35.33 64.67
C ALA A 770 26.93 34.19 64.40
N SER A 771 27.41 34.05 63.15
CA SER A 771 28.84 34.24 62.78
C SER A 771 29.31 33.40 61.57
N THR A 772 29.51 34.10 60.44
CA THR A 772 30.62 34.01 59.46
C THR A 772 31.23 32.66 58.99
N LYS A 773 31.37 32.52 57.66
CA LYS A 773 32.66 32.12 57.02
C LYS A 773 32.79 32.71 55.59
N ALA A 774 34.00 32.72 55.03
CA ALA A 774 34.40 33.44 53.80
C ALA A 774 34.85 32.51 52.64
N THR A 775 35.30 33.09 51.53
CA THR A 775 35.28 32.46 50.18
C THR A 775 36.64 32.49 49.43
N LEU A 776 36.99 31.40 48.73
CA LEU A 776 37.98 31.29 47.61
C LEU A 776 39.49 31.54 47.95
N PRO A 777 40.51 31.12 47.14
CA PRO A 777 40.58 31.06 45.66
C PRO A 777 41.16 29.75 45.04
N GLN A 778 41.87 29.85 43.88
CA GLN A 778 42.02 28.85 42.81
C GLN A 778 43.49 28.49 42.44
N THR A 779 43.70 27.28 41.88
CA THR A 779 44.89 26.75 41.15
C THR A 779 44.41 25.81 40.01
N GLY A 780 45.20 25.25 39.07
CA GLY A 780 46.64 25.28 38.76
C GLY A 780 47.37 23.93 39.05
N ASP A 781 48.23 23.35 38.21
CA ASP A 781 48.63 23.60 36.81
C ASP A 781 49.40 22.37 36.23
N ALA A 782 49.48 22.22 34.88
CA ALA A 782 50.47 21.44 34.08
C ALA A 782 50.56 19.86 34.24
N GLN A 783 51.07 19.01 33.31
CA GLN A 783 51.58 19.15 31.91
C GLN A 783 51.75 17.80 31.14
N ASN A 784 51.92 17.85 29.80
CA ASN A 784 52.60 16.87 28.87
C ASN A 784 51.88 15.53 28.53
N ASN A 785 51.97 14.90 27.33
CA ASN A 785 52.85 15.07 26.14
C ASN A 785 52.20 14.58 24.79
N ARG A 786 52.42 15.32 23.67
CA ARG A 786 53.01 14.95 22.33
C ARG A 786 52.68 13.60 21.61
N GLU A 787 52.57 13.43 20.27
CA GLU A 787 52.70 14.22 18.99
C GLU A 787 51.62 13.70 17.97
N THR A 788 51.04 14.41 16.99
CA THR A 788 51.53 15.09 15.74
C THR A 788 52.10 14.18 14.62
N VAL A 789 51.55 14.25 13.40
CA VAL A 789 52.23 14.63 12.11
C VAL A 789 51.29 14.59 10.87
N LEU A 790 51.56 15.50 9.92
CA LEU A 790 51.00 15.88 8.59
C LEU A 790 50.30 14.79 7.72
N GLY A 791 49.50 15.11 6.68
CA GLY A 791 49.12 16.38 5.99
C GLY A 791 48.37 16.09 4.66
N VAL A 792 48.29 16.90 3.58
CA VAL A 792 48.31 18.37 3.34
C VAL A 792 48.05 18.63 1.82
N ILE A 793 47.00 19.43 1.48
CA ILE A 793 46.74 20.21 0.23
C ILE A 793 46.61 19.51 -1.16
N LEU A 794 45.47 19.75 -1.86
CA LEU A 794 45.26 20.22 -3.27
C LEU A 794 43.79 19.89 -3.68
N VAL A 795 42.85 20.74 -4.14
CA VAL A 795 42.73 22.12 -4.71
C VAL A 795 42.52 22.18 -6.25
N ALA A 796 41.31 22.64 -6.61
CA ALA A 796 40.86 23.29 -7.86
C ALA A 796 40.76 22.50 -9.20
N LEU A 797 39.56 22.52 -9.80
CA LEU A 797 39.16 23.23 -11.05
C LEU A 797 37.66 22.88 -11.31
N ALA A 798 36.68 23.79 -11.36
CA ALA A 798 36.45 25.01 -12.16
C ALA A 798 35.50 24.75 -13.36
N SER A 799 34.59 25.70 -13.61
CA SER A 799 33.32 25.50 -14.33
C SER A 799 33.23 26.11 -15.73
N ILE A 800 32.61 25.38 -16.69
CA ILE A 800 32.01 25.87 -17.94
C ILE A 800 30.77 24.97 -18.22
N GLY A 801 29.62 25.42 -18.77
CA GLY A 801 29.19 26.77 -19.13
C GLY A 801 28.47 26.83 -20.50
N GLY A 802 27.14 26.69 -20.52
CA GLY A 802 26.28 26.85 -21.72
C GLY A 802 24.88 26.26 -21.50
N LEU A 803 23.83 27.08 -21.32
CA LEU A 803 22.92 27.57 -22.38
C LEU A 803 22.23 26.46 -23.21
N PHE A 804 20.96 26.20 -22.93
CA PHE A 804 19.83 26.74 -23.71
C PHE A 804 18.52 26.62 -22.92
N GLY A 805 17.54 27.47 -23.21
CA GLY A 805 16.22 27.40 -22.58
C GLY A 805 15.11 27.93 -23.47
N ILE A 806 13.98 27.22 -23.49
CA ILE A 806 12.70 27.65 -24.06
C ILE A 806 11.61 27.23 -23.07
N GLY A 807 10.78 28.18 -22.62
CA GLY A 807 9.64 27.90 -21.75
C GLY A 807 8.34 27.74 -22.54
N LYS A 808 7.39 26.94 -22.04
CA LYS A 808 6.00 26.91 -22.54
C LYS A 808 5.02 27.12 -21.37
N LYS A 809 4.15 28.12 -21.52
CA LYS A 809 3.11 28.43 -20.52
C LYS A 809 1.96 27.44 -20.62
N ARG A 810 1.42 26.97 -19.48
CA ARG A 810 0.07 26.41 -19.41
C ARG A 810 -0.94 27.45 -19.89
N LYS A 811 -1.93 27.04 -20.68
CA LYS A 811 -3.15 27.82 -20.95
C LYS A 811 -4.34 26.86 -21.00
N LYS A 812 -5.36 27.09 -20.16
CA LYS A 812 -6.63 26.36 -20.27
C LYS A 812 -7.30 26.73 -21.59
N GLY A 813 -7.85 25.74 -22.29
CA GLY A 813 -8.88 25.90 -23.31
C GLY A 813 -10.06 25.03 -22.93
N ILE A 814 -11.26 25.59 -22.96
CA ILE A 814 -12.51 24.84 -22.74
C ILE A 814 -13.16 24.61 -24.11
N LYS A 815 -13.63 23.40 -24.33
CA LYS A 815 -14.78 23.07 -25.18
C LYS A 815 -15.62 22.03 -24.43
#